data_AF-A0A524I7F0-F1
#
_entry.id   AF-A0A524I7F0-F1
#
_cell.length_a   1.000
_cell.length_b   1.000
_cell.length_c   1.000
_cell.angle_alpha   90.00
_cell.angle_beta   90.00
_cell.angle_gamma   90.00
#
_symmetry.space_group_name_H-M   'P 1'
#
loop_
_entity.id
_entity.type
_entity.pdbx_description
1 polymer ?
#
loop_
_entity_poly.entity_id
_entity_poly.type
_entity_poly.pdbx_seq_one_letter_code
_entity_poly.pdbx_strand_id
1 'polypeptide(L)'
;MSGRVYSEPKAGDMTRVGIFFILVLTLFTVSPALPERDRVQEGAQLLDGIGETGLIARYMFNGNAEDSSRNNFHATLRGTGATFVEDSRFGRALNLPGDGSYVQLPGNALTHEDTISVTGWLWLNSDAPGQRFFDFGQSASQNLAAAATDSFRASINSGAGVISETTGTEVPANQWVHLAVVLDPAGRTLTSYLNGVRAGQATNVAANAAQVIHQTSADANRLYIGRSQNDAAATLNARLRDVRIYRIALTDPQVAAIRNNASPGRQGGGGRGRTPAPVISTVAIPKESPLASQLRTVPDIKAETVAGRAPRLPYAIPAIYRDKAKGPDVRVVWPSPKDNSQFIEPGTYTVTGKVPGTSFQPKATVTVKEASKTVPAPKRLVEAFPLGQVVLDRDTKGRDTPFIKNRDKFIRGLAESNPDSFLYNFRDAFGQKQPEGVKPLGGWDSQTTRLRGHASGHYLSAIAQAYAGTIYDEALRANFLKKMNYLIDTLYDLSQKSGRPAQEGGPFNADPTKVPTGPGREGYDSNLRADGIRTDYWNWGRGFISAYPPDQFIMLEQGATYGTQNTQIWAPYYTLHKILAGLLDCYEVGGNPKALEIAKDMGAWAYARLKLLPIPTRISMWSRYIAGEYGGMNEVMARLSRLTRDRQFLECAKLFDNINVFYGNADHEHGLAKNVDTIRGKHANQHIPQITGALETYRDTLEFPYYQIADNFWNIVTHSYMYSIGGVAGARNPNNAECFTAEPDTLWENGFANGGQNETCCTYNLLKLDRQLFMFDQ
;
A
#
# COMPACT_ATOMS: atom_id res chain seq x y z
N MET A 1 -51.93 -65.45 11.49
CA MET A 1 -53.09 -65.62 10.60
C MET A 1 -52.80 -64.83 9.34
N SER A 2 -52.10 -65.46 8.38
CA SER A 2 -52.66 -65.98 7.10
C SER A 2 -53.26 -64.85 6.26
N GLY A 3 -52.65 -64.34 5.20
CA GLY A 3 -51.85 -65.00 4.16
C GLY A 3 -52.74 -65.31 2.95
N ARG A 4 -52.46 -64.66 1.81
CA ARG A 4 -52.67 -65.10 0.41
C ARG A 4 -52.27 -63.90 -0.50
N VAL A 5 -51.52 -63.94 -1.60
CA VAL A 5 -50.83 -64.92 -2.48
C VAL A 5 -51.11 -64.44 -3.93
N TYR A 6 -50.02 -64.11 -4.65
CA TYR A 6 -49.79 -64.19 -6.12
C TYR A 6 -50.54 -63.19 -7.04
N SER A 7 -50.07 -62.76 -8.22
CA SER A 7 -48.83 -62.91 -9.01
C SER A 7 -48.92 -61.96 -10.23
N GLU A 8 -47.79 -61.45 -10.71
CA GLU A 8 -47.59 -60.85 -12.06
C GLU A 8 -47.91 -61.88 -13.19
N PRO A 9 -48.18 -61.50 -14.49
CA PRO A 9 -47.27 -60.69 -15.33
C PRO A 9 -47.80 -59.91 -16.58
N LYS A 10 -46.92 -59.01 -17.06
CA LYS A 10 -46.52 -58.59 -18.44
C LYS A 10 -47.51 -58.31 -19.62
N ALA A 11 -47.18 -57.16 -20.25
CA ALA A 11 -47.06 -56.84 -21.69
C ALA A 11 -48.29 -56.45 -22.52
N GLY A 12 -48.17 -55.34 -23.28
CA GLY A 12 -49.03 -55.06 -24.44
C GLY A 12 -49.18 -53.57 -24.80
N ASP A 13 -48.73 -53.21 -25.99
CA ASP A 13 -48.56 -51.90 -26.63
C ASP A 13 -49.80 -50.98 -26.84
N MET A 14 -49.47 -49.67 -26.96
CA MET A 14 -50.02 -48.61 -27.84
C MET A 14 -51.57 -48.41 -27.86
N THR A 15 -52.15 -47.21 -27.66
CA THR A 15 -51.93 -45.98 -28.42
C THR A 15 -52.75 -44.82 -27.80
N ARG A 16 -52.14 -43.63 -27.71
CA ARG A 16 -52.67 -42.24 -27.61
C ARG A 16 -54.14 -41.97 -27.23
N VAL A 17 -54.34 -41.18 -26.17
CA VAL A 17 -55.06 -39.87 -26.16
C VAL A 17 -54.47 -39.02 -25.03
N GLY A 18 -54.30 -37.72 -25.24
CA GLY A 18 -53.75 -36.79 -24.24
C GLY A 18 -54.77 -36.31 -23.20
N ILE A 19 -54.25 -35.92 -22.03
CA ILE A 19 -54.51 -34.66 -21.27
C ILE A 19 -53.93 -34.83 -19.86
N PHE A 20 -53.07 -33.88 -19.50
CA PHE A 20 -52.65 -33.43 -18.15
C PHE A 20 -52.48 -34.45 -17.01
N PHE A 21 -51.25 -34.58 -16.49
CA PHE A 21 -51.03 -34.41 -15.06
C PHE A 21 -49.61 -33.92 -14.75
N ILE A 22 -49.56 -33.01 -13.77
CA ILE A 22 -48.41 -32.38 -13.14
C ILE A 22 -47.54 -33.44 -12.45
N LEU A 23 -46.22 -33.40 -12.68
CA LEU A 23 -45.24 -33.99 -11.77
C LEU A 23 -44.06 -33.04 -11.59
N VAL A 24 -43.82 -32.71 -10.32
CA VAL A 24 -42.71 -31.93 -9.80
C VAL A 24 -41.41 -32.70 -10.01
N LEU A 25 -40.46 -32.08 -10.71
CA LEU A 25 -39.11 -32.60 -10.96
C LEU A 25 -38.10 -31.63 -10.35
N THR A 26 -37.49 -32.05 -9.25
CA THR A 26 -36.28 -31.47 -8.67
C THR A 26 -35.12 -31.64 -9.66
N LEU A 27 -34.71 -30.53 -10.28
CA LEU A 27 -33.55 -30.42 -11.15
C LEU A 27 -32.26 -30.34 -10.32
N PHE A 28 -31.51 -31.44 -10.27
CA PHE A 28 -30.06 -31.38 -10.08
C PHE A 28 -29.45 -30.79 -11.36
N THR A 29 -28.95 -29.55 -11.28
CA THR A 29 -28.08 -29.00 -12.33
C THR A 29 -26.63 -29.20 -11.92
N VAL A 30 -25.97 -30.13 -12.60
CA VAL A 30 -24.51 -30.27 -12.61
C VAL A 30 -23.96 -29.09 -13.39
N SER A 31 -23.39 -28.11 -12.70
CA SER A 31 -22.59 -27.07 -13.34
C SER A 31 -21.18 -27.61 -13.61
N PRO A 32 -20.62 -27.46 -14.81
CA PRO A 32 -19.24 -27.87 -15.08
C PRO A 32 -18.30 -26.95 -14.30
N ALA A 33 -17.45 -27.54 -13.46
CA ALA A 33 -16.36 -26.84 -12.79
C ALA A 33 -15.41 -26.25 -13.86
N LEU A 34 -15.36 -24.92 -13.93
CA LEU A 34 -14.35 -24.21 -14.70
C LEU A 34 -13.03 -24.25 -13.92
N PRO A 35 -11.87 -24.49 -14.57
CA PRO A 35 -10.60 -24.54 -13.88
C PRO A 35 -10.25 -23.16 -13.30
N GLU A 36 -9.86 -23.14 -12.02
CA GLU A 36 -9.29 -21.98 -11.34
C GLU A 36 -8.10 -21.44 -12.13
N ARG A 37 -8.26 -20.25 -12.71
CA ARG A 37 -7.14 -19.46 -13.20
C ARG A 37 -6.65 -18.59 -12.04
N ASP A 38 -5.39 -18.75 -11.67
CA ASP A 38 -4.61 -17.80 -10.86
C ASP A 38 -4.85 -16.36 -11.35
N ARG A 39 -5.68 -15.60 -10.62
CA ARG A 39 -5.89 -14.18 -10.88
C ARG A 39 -4.87 -13.38 -10.09
N VAL A 40 -3.77 -13.01 -10.76
CA VAL A 40 -2.87 -11.97 -10.30
C VAL A 40 -3.63 -10.63 -10.25
N GLN A 41 -3.47 -9.90 -9.16
CA GLN A 41 -4.31 -8.79 -8.71
C GLN A 41 -4.00 -7.47 -9.45
N GLU A 42 -4.95 -6.98 -10.26
CA GLU A 42 -4.83 -5.76 -11.07
C GLU A 42 -5.37 -4.51 -10.33
N GLY A 43 -4.48 -3.77 -9.68
CA GLY A 43 -4.72 -2.35 -9.36
C GLY A 43 -4.43 -1.51 -10.60
N ALA A 44 -5.32 -0.58 -10.96
CA ALA A 44 -5.25 0.18 -12.22
C ALA A 44 -3.97 1.04 -12.40
N GLN A 45 -3.15 1.18 -11.36
CA GLN A 45 -1.87 1.89 -11.35
C GLN A 45 -0.66 0.94 -11.43
N LEU A 46 -0.85 -0.34 -11.06
CA LEU A 46 0.11 -1.43 -11.28
C LEU A 46 0.10 -1.93 -12.73
N LEU A 47 -0.95 -1.62 -13.51
CA LEU A 47 -1.05 -2.04 -14.91
C LEU A 47 0.13 -1.54 -15.75
N ASP A 48 0.70 -0.37 -15.42
CA ASP A 48 1.82 0.22 -16.18
C ASP A 48 3.21 -0.27 -15.73
N GLY A 49 3.30 -1.08 -14.67
CA GLY A 49 4.57 -1.55 -14.10
C GLY A 49 5.44 -0.44 -13.48
N ILE A 50 4.84 0.72 -13.19
CA ILE A 50 5.46 1.88 -12.57
C ILE A 50 4.88 2.04 -11.16
N GLY A 51 5.74 2.00 -10.14
CA GLY A 51 5.30 2.19 -8.75
C GLY A 51 4.72 3.59 -8.52
N GLU A 52 3.77 3.70 -7.57
CA GLU A 52 3.10 4.98 -7.26
C GLU A 52 4.05 6.08 -6.80
N THR A 53 5.21 5.72 -6.27
CA THR A 53 6.25 6.66 -5.87
C THR A 53 6.85 7.42 -7.03
N GLY A 54 6.85 6.85 -8.25
CA GLY A 54 7.34 7.51 -9.46
C GLY A 54 6.38 8.53 -10.06
N LEU A 55 5.10 8.50 -9.69
CA LEU A 55 4.09 9.43 -10.21
C LEU A 55 4.10 10.75 -9.40
N ILE A 56 4.22 11.88 -10.11
CA ILE A 56 4.08 13.24 -9.54
C ILE A 56 2.61 13.65 -9.55
N ALA A 57 1.94 13.56 -10.70
CA ALA A 57 0.53 13.96 -10.84
C ALA A 57 -0.13 13.19 -12.00
N ARG A 58 -1.44 12.95 -11.91
CA ARG A 58 -2.26 12.33 -12.95
C ARG A 58 -3.63 13.01 -13.04
N TYR A 59 -3.88 13.68 -14.16
CA TYR A 59 -5.14 14.32 -14.46
C TYR A 59 -5.94 13.47 -15.43
N MET A 60 -6.96 12.80 -14.92
CA MET A 60 -7.84 11.96 -15.76
C MET A 60 -8.71 12.78 -16.70
N PHE A 61 -9.01 14.04 -16.35
CA PHE A 61 -9.94 14.90 -17.10
C PHE A 61 -11.30 14.24 -17.35
N ASN A 62 -11.81 13.58 -16.30
CA ASN A 62 -13.10 12.88 -16.30
C ASN A 62 -14.21 13.73 -15.65
N GLY A 63 -14.34 14.99 -16.05
CA GLY A 63 -15.27 15.94 -15.45
C GLY A 63 -14.65 16.92 -14.44
N ASN A 64 -13.35 16.82 -14.15
CA ASN A 64 -12.61 17.79 -13.34
C ASN A 64 -11.12 17.82 -13.72
N ALA A 65 -10.36 18.79 -13.16
CA ALA A 65 -8.91 18.94 -13.33
C ALA A 65 -8.13 18.52 -12.08
N GLU A 66 -8.67 17.58 -11.29
CA GLU A 66 -8.03 17.11 -10.07
C GLU A 66 -6.91 16.12 -10.38
N ASP A 67 -5.81 16.28 -9.66
CA ASP A 67 -4.77 15.26 -9.56
C ASP A 67 -5.30 14.01 -8.81
N SER A 68 -5.28 12.86 -9.48
CA SER A 68 -5.64 11.55 -8.95
C SER A 68 -4.45 10.79 -8.37
N SER A 69 -3.24 11.37 -8.40
CA SER A 69 -2.08 10.83 -7.71
C SER A 69 -2.16 11.06 -6.21
N ARG A 70 -1.24 10.41 -5.50
CA ARG A 70 -1.08 10.54 -4.05
C ARG A 70 -0.59 11.92 -3.58
N ASN A 71 -0.15 12.79 -4.49
CA ASN A 71 0.48 14.08 -4.16
C ASN A 71 -0.50 15.27 -4.19
N ASN A 72 -1.69 15.09 -4.78
CA ASN A 72 -2.78 16.08 -4.80
C ASN A 72 -2.41 17.45 -5.35
N PHE A 73 -1.61 17.50 -6.42
CA PHE A 73 -1.32 18.74 -7.14
C PHE A 73 -2.50 19.14 -8.03
N HIS A 74 -3.70 19.32 -7.47
CA HIS A 74 -4.90 19.61 -8.26
C HIS A 74 -4.70 20.86 -9.14
N ALA A 75 -5.05 20.73 -10.43
CA ALA A 75 -4.87 21.79 -11.38
C ALA A 75 -6.11 22.70 -11.44
N THR A 76 -5.90 23.94 -11.86
CA THR A 76 -6.96 24.92 -12.08
C THR A 76 -7.17 25.11 -13.58
N LEU A 77 -8.42 25.10 -14.03
CA LEU A 77 -8.77 25.53 -15.38
C LEU A 77 -8.76 27.06 -15.44
N ARG A 78 -8.07 27.62 -16.43
CA ARG A 78 -7.99 29.06 -16.71
C ARG A 78 -8.69 29.35 -18.03
N GLY A 79 -9.25 30.56 -18.14
CA GLY A 79 -10.17 30.91 -19.24
C GLY A 79 -11.61 30.46 -18.96
N THR A 80 -12.52 30.72 -19.90
CA THR A 80 -13.96 30.44 -19.75
C THR A 80 -14.49 29.40 -20.73
N GLY A 81 -13.70 28.97 -21.71
CA GLY A 81 -14.14 28.06 -22.78
C GLY A 81 -13.81 26.58 -22.58
N ALA A 82 -13.01 26.24 -21.56
CA ALA A 82 -12.68 24.85 -21.25
C ALA A 82 -13.94 24.07 -20.78
N THR A 83 -14.25 22.95 -21.43
CA THR A 83 -15.44 22.13 -21.13
C THR A 83 -15.10 20.65 -21.05
N PHE A 84 -15.89 19.86 -20.31
CA PHE A 84 -15.78 18.39 -20.35
C PHE A 84 -16.82 17.84 -21.31
N VAL A 85 -16.37 17.09 -22.32
CA VAL A 85 -17.21 16.54 -23.37
C VAL A 85 -17.22 15.01 -23.32
N GLU A 86 -18.34 14.40 -23.69
CA GLU A 86 -18.42 12.96 -23.86
C GLU A 86 -17.53 12.50 -25.02
N ASP A 87 -16.89 11.34 -24.86
CA ASP A 87 -15.97 10.76 -25.81
C ASP A 87 -16.20 9.25 -25.91
N SER A 88 -16.33 8.73 -27.13
CA SER A 88 -16.67 7.32 -27.36
C SER A 88 -15.58 6.33 -26.93
N ARG A 89 -14.32 6.78 -26.84
CA ARG A 89 -13.19 5.93 -26.42
C ARG A 89 -12.96 5.99 -24.92
N PHE A 90 -13.03 7.18 -24.34
CA PHE A 90 -12.61 7.42 -22.95
C PHE A 90 -13.75 7.77 -21.99
N GLY A 91 -14.99 7.79 -22.46
CA GLY A 91 -16.16 8.24 -21.70
C GLY A 91 -16.25 9.76 -21.68
N ARG A 92 -15.28 10.45 -21.07
CA ARG A 92 -15.18 11.92 -21.10
C ARG A 92 -13.76 12.41 -21.33
N ALA A 93 -13.62 13.62 -21.86
CA ALA A 93 -12.35 14.30 -22.02
C ALA A 93 -12.49 15.81 -21.75
N LEU A 94 -11.39 16.48 -21.40
CA LEU A 94 -11.33 17.94 -21.33
C LEU A 94 -11.16 18.48 -22.74
N ASN A 95 -12.04 19.37 -23.20
CA ASN A 95 -11.92 20.11 -24.44
C ASN A 95 -11.39 21.53 -24.16
N LEU A 96 -10.25 21.87 -24.74
CA LEU A 96 -9.74 23.23 -24.82
C LEU A 96 -10.05 23.76 -26.23
N PRO A 97 -10.77 24.88 -26.39
CA PRO A 97 -11.22 25.36 -27.71
C PRO A 97 -10.20 26.25 -28.43
N GLY A 98 -9.03 26.52 -27.83
CA GLY A 98 -8.03 27.44 -28.38
C GLY A 98 -8.35 28.93 -28.21
N ASP A 99 -9.28 29.28 -27.31
CA ASP A 99 -9.77 30.65 -27.06
C ASP A 99 -8.99 31.40 -25.95
N GLY A 100 -7.85 30.87 -25.52
CA GLY A 100 -7.13 31.33 -24.35
C GLY A 100 -7.28 30.42 -23.14
N SER A 101 -8.16 29.40 -23.16
CA SER A 101 -8.34 28.46 -22.06
C SER A 101 -7.22 27.41 -21.95
N TYR A 102 -6.80 27.09 -20.72
CA TYR A 102 -5.70 26.14 -20.44
C TYR A 102 -5.78 25.54 -19.03
N VAL A 103 -4.92 24.57 -18.74
CA VAL A 103 -4.79 23.95 -17.41
C VAL A 103 -3.53 24.46 -16.73
N GLN A 104 -3.63 24.90 -15.47
CA GLN A 104 -2.51 25.37 -14.66
C GLN A 104 -2.32 24.47 -13.43
N LEU A 105 -1.11 23.93 -13.29
CA LEU A 105 -0.72 23.14 -12.11
C LEU A 105 -0.16 24.05 -11.00
N PRO A 106 -0.20 23.61 -9.72
CA PRO A 106 0.51 24.28 -8.64
C PRO A 106 2.01 24.38 -8.92
N GLY A 107 2.61 25.56 -8.76
CA GLY A 107 4.01 25.80 -9.11
C GLY A 107 5.04 24.99 -8.30
N ASN A 108 4.64 24.39 -7.18
CA ASN A 108 5.46 23.46 -6.40
C ASN A 108 5.39 22.00 -6.88
N ALA A 109 4.61 21.68 -7.92
CA ALA A 109 4.46 20.29 -8.38
C ALA A 109 5.76 19.65 -8.88
N LEU A 110 6.72 20.47 -9.34
CA LEU A 110 7.99 20.03 -9.93
C LEU A 110 9.22 20.51 -9.14
N THR A 111 9.05 21.06 -7.93
CA THR A 111 10.17 21.46 -7.08
C THR A 111 10.91 20.21 -6.57
N HIS A 112 12.24 20.29 -6.54
CA HIS A 112 13.16 19.21 -6.15
C HIS A 112 13.19 18.01 -7.11
N GLU A 113 12.72 18.18 -8.34
CA GLU A 113 12.79 17.15 -9.37
C GLU A 113 13.91 17.47 -10.37
N ASP A 114 14.81 16.52 -10.60
CA ASP A 114 15.82 16.61 -11.67
C ASP A 114 15.32 15.99 -12.98
N THR A 115 14.55 14.90 -12.85
CA THR A 115 14.06 14.06 -13.94
C THR A 115 12.56 14.24 -14.09
N ILE A 116 12.08 14.46 -15.31
CA ILE A 116 10.65 14.64 -15.59
C ILE A 116 10.25 13.83 -16.83
N SER A 117 9.19 13.04 -16.70
CA SER A 117 8.45 12.52 -17.85
C SER A 117 7.01 13.02 -17.84
N VAL A 118 6.52 13.54 -18.96
CA VAL A 118 5.14 14.01 -19.14
C VAL A 118 4.50 13.17 -20.24
N THR A 119 3.34 12.59 -19.98
CA THR A 119 2.58 11.79 -20.96
C THR A 119 1.13 12.24 -21.00
N GLY A 120 0.44 11.99 -22.11
CA GLY A 120 -1.01 12.22 -22.16
C GLY A 120 -1.62 11.91 -23.51
N TRP A 121 -2.95 11.74 -23.50
CA TRP A 121 -3.72 11.61 -24.72
C TRP A 121 -4.16 12.97 -25.22
N LEU A 122 -4.00 13.19 -26.53
CA LEU A 122 -4.35 14.41 -27.23
C LEU A 122 -5.20 14.06 -28.46
N TRP A 123 -6.31 14.78 -28.65
CA TRP A 123 -7.05 14.85 -29.91
C TRP A 123 -6.97 16.28 -30.40
N LEU A 124 -6.14 16.55 -31.40
CA LEU A 124 -5.96 17.88 -31.93
C LEU A 124 -7.15 18.27 -32.83
N ASN A 125 -7.85 19.36 -32.50
CA ASN A 125 -8.99 19.87 -33.28
C ASN A 125 -8.57 20.88 -34.36
N SER A 126 -7.41 21.53 -34.21
CA SER A 126 -6.86 22.50 -35.16
C SER A 126 -5.34 22.37 -35.27
N ASP A 127 -4.82 22.47 -36.49
CA ASP A 127 -3.40 22.44 -36.83
C ASP A 127 -2.74 23.84 -36.82
N ALA A 128 -3.43 24.86 -36.28
CA ALA A 128 -2.88 26.21 -36.19
C ALA A 128 -1.48 26.21 -35.52
N PRO A 129 -0.51 26.98 -36.05
CA PRO A 129 0.86 26.96 -35.56
C PRO A 129 0.97 27.50 -34.13
N GLY A 130 2.05 27.14 -33.43
CA GLY A 130 2.42 27.67 -32.12
C GLY A 130 1.71 27.05 -30.90
N GLN A 131 0.87 26.04 -31.10
CA GLN A 131 0.15 25.38 -29.99
C GLN A 131 1.09 24.47 -29.19
N ARG A 132 0.95 24.45 -27.86
CA ARG A 132 1.75 23.62 -26.95
C ARG A 132 0.90 22.55 -26.28
N PHE A 133 1.44 21.33 -26.19
CA PHE A 133 0.87 20.29 -25.31
C PHE A 133 1.10 20.69 -23.85
N PHE A 134 2.34 21.03 -23.48
CA PHE A 134 2.67 21.63 -22.19
C PHE A 134 3.85 22.59 -22.30
N ASP A 135 3.96 23.48 -21.32
CA ASP A 135 5.05 24.46 -21.17
C ASP A 135 5.27 24.73 -19.66
N PHE A 136 6.37 24.19 -19.12
CA PHE A 136 6.68 24.16 -17.69
C PHE A 136 7.98 24.91 -17.40
N GLY A 137 7.92 25.99 -16.62
CA GLY A 137 9.11 26.79 -16.35
C GLY A 137 8.84 28.10 -15.62
N GLN A 138 9.82 28.97 -15.60
CA GLN A 138 9.72 30.31 -14.99
C GLN A 138 9.36 31.39 -16.02
N SER A 139 9.87 31.24 -17.26
CA SER A 139 9.67 32.18 -18.37
C SER A 139 9.73 31.45 -19.72
N ALA A 140 9.34 32.12 -20.82
CA ALA A 140 9.50 31.57 -22.17
C ALA A 140 10.97 31.25 -22.53
N SER A 141 11.93 31.85 -21.84
CA SER A 141 13.37 31.57 -21.97
C SER A 141 13.88 30.53 -20.97
N GLN A 142 13.09 30.08 -20.00
CA GLN A 142 13.50 29.13 -18.96
C GLN A 142 12.38 28.12 -18.72
N ASN A 143 12.29 27.12 -19.58
CA ASN A 143 11.19 26.14 -19.59
C ASN A 143 11.57 24.80 -20.22
N LEU A 144 10.80 23.77 -19.87
CA LEU A 144 10.66 22.51 -20.58
C LEU A 144 9.29 22.51 -21.26
N ALA A 145 9.25 22.38 -22.58
CA ALA A 145 8.01 22.51 -23.34
C ALA A 145 7.90 21.45 -24.44
N ALA A 146 6.65 21.14 -24.82
CA ALA A 146 6.33 20.26 -25.94
C ALA A 146 5.37 20.98 -26.91
N ALA A 147 5.80 21.19 -28.15
CA ALA A 147 4.91 21.68 -29.21
C ALA A 147 3.89 20.60 -29.60
N ALA A 148 2.64 20.99 -29.86
CA ALA A 148 1.62 20.09 -30.40
C ALA A 148 1.46 20.26 -31.92
N THR A 149 1.73 21.47 -32.44
CA THR A 149 1.72 21.82 -33.86
C THR A 149 3.11 22.28 -34.31
N ASP A 150 3.29 22.60 -35.59
CA ASP A 150 4.62 22.87 -36.21
C ASP A 150 5.60 21.70 -36.13
N SER A 151 5.07 20.48 -36.01
CA SER A 151 5.73 19.24 -35.55
C SER A 151 5.88 19.13 -34.02
N PHE A 152 5.49 17.97 -33.49
CA PHE A 152 5.70 17.56 -32.11
C PHE A 152 7.19 17.42 -31.83
N ARG A 153 7.67 18.34 -30.99
CA ARG A 153 9.04 18.40 -30.52
C ARG A 153 9.07 18.84 -29.06
N ALA A 154 10.01 18.29 -28.31
CA ALA A 154 10.31 18.70 -26.95
C ALA A 154 11.54 19.60 -26.95
N SER A 155 11.51 20.68 -26.17
CA SER A 155 12.61 21.62 -26.02
C SER A 155 12.85 21.94 -24.54
N ILE A 156 14.11 22.08 -24.15
CA ILE A 156 14.49 22.66 -22.86
C ILE A 156 15.34 23.91 -23.08
N ASN A 157 14.91 25.02 -22.49
CA ASN A 157 15.51 26.34 -22.65
C ASN A 157 16.02 26.85 -21.30
N SER A 158 17.15 27.54 -21.30
CA SER A 158 17.62 28.34 -20.16
C SER A 158 17.79 29.78 -20.61
N GLY A 159 17.95 30.73 -19.69
CA GLY A 159 18.02 32.16 -20.02
C GLY A 159 19.07 32.55 -21.08
N ALA A 160 20.00 31.64 -21.43
CA ALA A 160 20.99 31.78 -22.49
C ALA A 160 20.55 31.25 -23.89
N GLY A 161 19.38 30.63 -24.01
CA GLY A 161 18.83 30.05 -25.26
C GLY A 161 18.38 28.59 -25.13
N VAL A 162 18.08 27.96 -26.28
CA VAL A 162 17.71 26.53 -26.37
C VAL A 162 18.91 25.69 -25.95
N ILE A 163 18.76 24.90 -24.89
CA ILE A 163 19.80 23.95 -24.46
C ILE A 163 19.76 22.70 -25.35
N SER A 164 18.55 22.19 -25.60
CA SER A 164 18.35 21.04 -26.46
C SER A 164 16.91 20.97 -26.98
N GLU A 165 16.74 20.37 -28.16
CA GLU A 165 15.45 20.14 -28.81
C GLU A 165 15.47 18.79 -29.56
N THR A 166 14.35 18.07 -29.53
CA THR A 166 14.18 16.83 -30.30
C THR A 166 13.81 17.12 -31.74
N THR A 167 14.11 16.18 -32.65
CA THR A 167 13.53 16.22 -34.00
C THR A 167 12.00 16.25 -33.96
N GLY A 168 11.41 17.04 -34.85
CA GLY A 168 9.97 17.19 -34.98
C GLY A 168 9.32 15.99 -35.67
N THR A 169 8.12 15.62 -35.23
CA THR A 169 7.25 14.63 -35.91
C THR A 169 5.84 15.18 -36.06
N GLU A 170 5.16 14.91 -37.18
CA GLU A 170 3.79 15.38 -37.39
C GLU A 170 2.81 14.72 -36.40
N VAL A 171 1.89 15.53 -35.84
CA VAL A 171 0.78 15.04 -35.02
C VAL A 171 -0.47 15.03 -35.87
N PRO A 172 -1.07 13.86 -36.15
CA PRO A 172 -2.27 13.82 -36.96
C PRO A 172 -3.45 14.44 -36.20
N ALA A 173 -4.14 15.37 -36.86
CA ALA A 173 -5.36 15.98 -36.35
C ALA A 173 -6.55 15.01 -36.40
N ASN A 174 -7.61 15.33 -35.66
CA ASN A 174 -8.89 14.60 -35.69
C ASN A 174 -8.81 13.12 -35.31
N GLN A 175 -7.82 12.73 -34.51
CA GLN A 175 -7.77 11.42 -33.87
C GLN A 175 -7.01 11.45 -32.53
N TRP A 176 -7.29 10.47 -31.68
CA TRP A 176 -6.57 10.29 -30.41
C TRP A 176 -5.15 9.78 -30.64
N VAL A 177 -4.17 10.58 -30.24
CA VAL A 177 -2.76 10.18 -30.14
C VAL A 177 -2.28 10.19 -28.69
N HIS A 178 -1.29 9.37 -28.37
CA HIS A 178 -0.59 9.43 -27.09
C HIS A 178 0.77 10.12 -27.27
N LEU A 179 0.98 11.22 -26.57
CA LEU A 179 2.25 11.96 -26.56
C LEU A 179 3.01 11.67 -25.28
N ALA A 180 4.34 11.58 -25.36
CA ALA A 180 5.19 11.64 -24.17
C ALA A 180 6.49 12.39 -24.42
N VAL A 181 7.00 13.05 -23.38
CA VAL A 181 8.31 13.68 -23.33
C VAL A 181 9.04 13.18 -22.09
N VAL A 182 10.30 12.77 -22.24
CA VAL A 182 11.16 12.24 -21.18
C VAL A 182 12.46 13.04 -21.16
N LEU A 183 12.69 13.78 -20.07
CA LEU A 183 13.97 14.39 -19.75
C LEU A 183 14.72 13.47 -18.78
N ASP A 184 15.84 12.92 -19.21
CA ASP A 184 16.70 12.01 -18.44
C ASP A 184 18.10 12.63 -18.27
N PRO A 185 18.36 13.35 -17.17
CA PRO A 185 19.67 13.93 -16.90
C PRO A 185 20.77 12.89 -16.70
N ALA A 186 20.43 11.70 -16.16
CA ALA A 186 21.40 10.64 -15.92
C ALA A 186 21.87 10.01 -17.24
N GLY A 187 20.93 9.76 -18.15
CA GLY A 187 21.21 9.31 -19.51
C GLY A 187 21.65 10.43 -20.47
N ARG A 188 21.57 11.71 -20.05
CA ARG A 188 21.82 12.90 -20.89
C ARG A 188 20.98 12.92 -22.16
N THR A 189 19.69 12.59 -22.04
CA THR A 189 18.77 12.56 -23.18
C THR A 189 17.50 13.37 -22.92
N LEU A 190 16.96 13.93 -24.01
CA LEU A 190 15.60 14.43 -24.10
C LEU A 190 14.91 13.65 -25.22
N THR A 191 13.81 12.96 -24.91
CA THR A 191 13.16 12.05 -25.85
C THR A 191 11.68 12.40 -25.97
N SER A 192 11.17 12.43 -27.21
CA SER A 192 9.76 12.62 -27.52
C SER A 192 9.19 11.32 -28.10
N TYR A 193 7.94 11.00 -27.77
CA TYR A 193 7.24 9.80 -28.20
C TYR A 193 5.87 10.14 -28.79
N LEU A 194 5.53 9.48 -29.89
CA LEU A 194 4.21 9.51 -30.51
C LEU A 194 3.65 8.08 -30.55
N ASN A 195 2.46 7.89 -30.00
CA ASN A 195 1.78 6.60 -29.93
C ASN A 195 2.62 5.47 -29.33
N GLY A 196 3.39 5.79 -28.28
CA GLY A 196 4.20 4.80 -27.55
C GLY A 196 5.53 4.45 -28.22
N VAL A 197 5.89 5.11 -29.32
CA VAL A 197 7.14 4.89 -30.06
C VAL A 197 7.96 6.19 -30.07
N ARG A 198 9.29 6.09 -30.03
CA ARG A 198 10.17 7.27 -30.10
C ARG A 198 9.94 8.03 -31.41
N ALA A 199 9.63 9.31 -31.29
CA ALA A 199 9.43 10.26 -32.39
C ALA A 199 10.68 11.13 -32.62
N GLY A 200 11.41 11.44 -31.55
CA GLY A 200 12.67 12.16 -31.60
C GLY A 200 13.50 11.98 -30.34
N GLN A 201 14.82 12.13 -30.46
CA GLN A 201 15.73 12.07 -29.32
C GLN A 201 16.91 13.02 -29.54
N ALA A 202 17.18 13.85 -28.54
CA ALA A 202 18.42 14.60 -28.43
C ALA A 202 19.35 13.91 -27.43
N THR A 203 20.64 13.84 -27.77
CA THR A 203 21.71 13.27 -26.92
C THR A 203 22.64 14.38 -26.43
N ASN A 204 23.48 14.07 -25.44
CA ASN A 204 24.38 15.04 -24.79
C ASN A 204 23.62 16.24 -24.18
N VAL A 205 22.40 16.00 -23.71
CA VAL A 205 21.58 17.02 -23.06
C VAL A 205 22.14 17.27 -21.66
N ALA A 206 22.90 18.36 -21.50
CA ALA A 206 23.47 18.79 -20.22
C ALA A 206 22.46 19.61 -19.39
N ALA A 207 21.21 19.16 -19.36
CA ALA A 207 20.11 19.85 -18.71
C ALA A 207 19.33 18.97 -17.74
N ASN A 208 18.78 19.58 -16.70
CA ASN A 208 17.84 18.95 -15.77
C ASN A 208 16.66 19.89 -15.49
N ALA A 209 15.60 19.35 -14.90
CA ALA A 209 14.42 20.15 -14.58
C ALA A 209 14.69 21.27 -13.57
N ALA A 210 15.64 21.07 -12.65
CA ALA A 210 16.00 22.08 -11.65
C ALA A 210 16.59 23.38 -12.23
N GLN A 211 17.08 23.36 -13.48
CA GLN A 211 17.56 24.55 -14.18
C GLN A 211 16.44 25.46 -14.69
N VAL A 212 15.24 24.91 -14.93
CA VAL A 212 14.10 25.65 -15.48
C VAL A 212 12.98 25.85 -14.46
N ILE A 213 12.96 25.05 -13.39
CA ILE A 213 12.04 25.16 -12.27
C ILE A 213 12.71 25.86 -11.08
N HIS A 214 12.08 26.90 -10.55
CA HIS A 214 12.51 27.57 -9.33
C HIS A 214 12.25 26.67 -8.12
N GLN A 215 13.32 26.34 -7.38
CA GLN A 215 13.29 25.29 -6.35
C GLN A 215 12.65 25.72 -5.03
N THR A 216 12.64 27.01 -4.73
CA THR A 216 12.23 27.54 -3.41
C THR A 216 11.03 28.49 -3.45
N SER A 217 10.52 28.80 -4.65
CA SER A 217 9.43 29.76 -4.85
C SER A 217 8.45 29.17 -5.83
N ALA A 218 7.34 28.65 -5.31
CA ALA A 218 6.28 28.06 -6.12
C ALA A 218 5.65 29.10 -7.08
N ASP A 219 5.51 30.35 -6.62
CA ASP A 219 4.88 31.42 -7.40
C ASP A 219 5.72 31.87 -8.61
N ALA A 220 7.02 31.58 -8.60
CA ALA A 220 7.90 31.81 -9.74
C ALA A 220 7.69 30.78 -10.87
N ASN A 221 7.07 29.63 -10.57
CA ASN A 221 6.87 28.54 -11.52
C ASN A 221 5.49 28.62 -12.19
N ARG A 222 5.50 28.54 -13.51
CA ARG A 222 4.34 28.53 -14.39
C ARG A 222 4.29 27.18 -15.09
N LEU A 223 3.35 26.34 -14.67
CA LEU A 223 3.22 24.97 -15.14
C LEU A 223 1.91 24.84 -15.95
N TYR A 224 2.00 24.98 -17.26
CA TYR A 224 0.83 25.02 -18.15
C TYR A 224 0.69 23.77 -19.01
N ILE A 225 -0.53 23.27 -19.15
CA ILE A 225 -0.92 22.33 -20.21
C ILE A 225 -1.87 23.08 -21.14
N GLY A 226 -1.59 23.08 -22.44
CA GLY A 226 -2.40 23.74 -23.46
C GLY A 226 -2.11 25.23 -23.69
N ARG A 227 -1.07 25.80 -23.06
CA ARG A 227 -0.66 27.21 -23.26
C ARG A 227 0.86 27.32 -23.25
N SER A 228 1.40 28.22 -24.09
CA SER A 228 2.81 28.60 -24.04
C SER A 228 3.06 29.69 -23.01
N GLN A 229 4.29 29.73 -22.48
CA GLN A 229 4.79 30.86 -21.72
C GLN A 229 5.00 32.14 -22.57
N ASN A 230 4.98 32.03 -23.91
CA ASN A 230 4.88 33.18 -24.80
C ASN A 230 3.40 33.55 -25.01
N ASP A 231 2.98 34.70 -24.49
CA ASP A 231 1.58 35.15 -24.56
C ASP A 231 1.07 35.43 -25.99
N ALA A 232 1.98 35.61 -26.96
CA ALA A 232 1.61 35.77 -28.37
C ALA A 232 1.32 34.45 -29.10
N ALA A 233 1.64 33.30 -28.49
CA ALA A 233 1.41 31.99 -29.11
C ALA A 233 -0.05 31.54 -28.95
N ALA A 234 -0.54 30.78 -29.94
CA ALA A 234 -1.87 30.21 -29.89
C ALA A 234 -2.02 29.22 -28.71
N THR A 235 -3.15 29.28 -28.01
CA THR A 235 -3.52 28.25 -27.04
C THR A 235 -4.03 26.99 -27.74
N LEU A 236 -3.90 25.86 -27.07
CA LEU A 236 -4.23 24.55 -27.61
C LEU A 236 -5.74 24.42 -27.87
N ASN A 237 -6.08 24.08 -29.11
CA ASN A 237 -7.41 23.65 -29.52
C ASN A 237 -7.42 22.12 -29.67
N ALA A 238 -7.73 21.43 -28.59
CA ALA A 238 -7.66 19.97 -28.53
C ALA A 238 -8.50 19.41 -27.38
N ARG A 239 -8.79 18.10 -27.46
CA ARG A 239 -9.25 17.32 -26.30
C ARG A 239 -8.08 16.62 -25.62
N LEU A 240 -8.11 16.57 -24.30
CA LEU A 240 -7.07 16.00 -23.43
C LEU A 240 -7.67 14.92 -22.53
N ARG A 241 -6.89 13.83 -22.35
CA ARG A 241 -7.25 12.73 -21.45
C ARG A 241 -5.99 12.16 -20.78
N ASP A 242 -6.13 11.75 -19.51
CA ASP A 242 -5.12 11.00 -18.76
C ASP A 242 -3.69 11.56 -18.90
N VAL A 243 -3.51 12.84 -18.55
CA VAL A 243 -2.20 13.50 -18.54
C VAL A 243 -1.48 13.14 -17.26
N ARG A 244 -0.25 12.62 -17.38
CA ARG A 244 0.56 12.12 -16.27
C ARG A 244 1.92 12.77 -16.25
N ILE A 245 2.43 13.00 -15.05
CA ILE A 245 3.77 13.54 -14.81
C ILE A 245 4.49 12.60 -13.85
N TYR A 246 5.71 12.22 -14.18
CA TYR A 246 6.53 11.29 -13.40
C TYR A 246 7.88 11.91 -13.04
N ARG A 247 8.38 11.56 -11.86
CA ARG A 247 9.73 11.91 -11.34
C ARG A 247 10.81 10.91 -11.74
N ILE A 248 10.51 10.06 -12.72
CA ILE A 248 11.42 9.05 -13.26
C ILE A 248 11.51 9.19 -14.78
N ALA A 249 12.64 8.79 -15.34
CA ALA A 249 12.81 8.69 -16.78
C ALA A 249 12.07 7.45 -17.26
N LEU A 250 10.94 7.65 -17.95
CA LEU A 250 10.16 6.53 -18.47
C LEU A 250 10.92 5.87 -19.61
N THR A 251 10.93 4.53 -19.58
CA THR A 251 11.56 3.73 -20.63
C THR A 251 10.59 3.49 -21.79
N ASP A 252 11.09 3.13 -22.98
CA ASP A 252 10.20 2.88 -24.13
C ASP A 252 9.08 1.87 -23.82
N PRO A 253 9.36 0.73 -23.14
CA PRO A 253 8.31 -0.21 -22.74
C PRO A 253 7.27 0.41 -21.79
N GLN A 254 7.68 1.30 -20.88
CA GLN A 254 6.77 1.97 -19.96
C GLN A 254 5.86 2.97 -20.68
N VAL A 255 6.41 3.77 -21.60
CA VAL A 255 5.62 4.69 -22.43
C VAL A 255 4.63 3.92 -23.30
N ALA A 256 5.05 2.79 -23.87
CA ALA A 256 4.17 1.90 -24.63
C ALA A 256 3.08 1.26 -23.75
N ALA A 257 3.42 0.83 -22.52
CA ALA A 257 2.47 0.25 -21.57
C ALA A 257 1.38 1.27 -21.17
N ILE A 258 1.76 2.50 -20.82
CA ILE A 258 0.83 3.58 -20.48
C ILE A 258 -0.19 3.80 -21.61
N ARG A 259 0.27 3.84 -22.87
CA ARG A 259 -0.63 3.92 -24.03
C ARG A 259 -1.56 2.71 -24.10
N ASN A 260 -1.01 1.51 -24.02
CA ASN A 260 -1.79 0.28 -24.26
C ASN A 260 -2.87 0.07 -23.19
N ASN A 261 -2.58 0.41 -21.94
CA ASN A 261 -3.49 0.24 -20.81
C ASN A 261 -4.72 1.16 -20.85
N ALA A 262 -4.71 2.20 -21.67
CA ALA A 262 -5.84 3.11 -21.85
C ALA A 262 -6.88 2.60 -22.89
N SER A 263 -6.75 1.36 -23.41
CA SER A 263 -7.69 0.82 -24.41
C SER A 263 -8.76 -0.07 -23.75
N PRO A 264 -10.07 0.19 -23.96
CA PRO A 264 -11.13 -0.66 -23.42
C PRO A 264 -11.01 -2.09 -23.97
N GLY A 265 -10.92 -3.11 -23.10
CA GLY A 265 -11.05 -4.52 -23.49
C GLY A 265 -9.80 -5.41 -23.44
N ARG A 266 -8.64 -4.94 -22.96
CA ARG A 266 -7.50 -5.81 -22.62
C ARG A 266 -7.28 -5.88 -21.11
N GLN A 267 -7.84 -6.92 -20.48
CA GLN A 267 -7.30 -7.46 -19.23
C GLN A 267 -6.04 -8.27 -19.53
N GLY A 268 -5.01 -8.13 -18.68
CA GLY A 268 -3.83 -8.98 -18.52
C GLY A 268 -3.20 -9.64 -19.76
N GLY A 269 -2.02 -9.16 -20.15
CA GLY A 269 -1.14 -9.93 -21.04
C GLY A 269 0.02 -9.14 -21.61
N GLY A 270 1.04 -8.85 -20.79
CA GLY A 270 2.23 -8.13 -21.24
C GLY A 270 3.38 -8.25 -20.27
N GLY A 271 3.96 -9.45 -20.15
CA GLY A 271 5.22 -9.65 -19.46
C GLY A 271 6.32 -8.77 -20.07
N ARG A 272 6.98 -7.99 -19.19
CA ARG A 272 8.39 -7.54 -19.25
C ARG A 272 8.98 -7.32 -20.66
N GLY A 273 8.94 -6.08 -21.13
CA GLY A 273 10.02 -5.52 -21.94
C GLY A 273 11.12 -4.98 -21.02
N ARG A 274 12.19 -5.75 -20.82
CA ARG A 274 13.36 -5.40 -20.01
C ARG A 274 14.03 -4.13 -20.55
N THR A 275 13.98 -3.03 -19.82
CA THR A 275 15.10 -2.08 -19.81
C THR A 275 16.13 -2.65 -18.83
N PRO A 276 17.40 -2.82 -19.22
CA PRO A 276 18.42 -3.20 -18.25
C PRO A 276 18.48 -2.09 -17.19
N ALA A 277 18.34 -2.48 -15.92
CA ALA A 277 18.81 -1.64 -14.83
C ALA A 277 20.29 -1.31 -15.08
N PRO A 278 20.85 -0.23 -14.51
CA PRO A 278 22.30 -0.08 -14.48
C PRO A 278 22.90 -1.41 -14.05
N VAL A 279 23.68 -2.01 -14.96
CA VAL A 279 24.42 -3.22 -14.62
C VAL A 279 25.40 -2.75 -13.58
N ILE A 280 25.12 -3.04 -12.31
CA ILE A 280 26.14 -2.98 -11.27
C ILE A 280 27.24 -3.89 -11.80
N SER A 281 28.36 -3.30 -12.20
CA SER A 281 29.47 -4.05 -12.77
C SER A 281 29.96 -5.00 -11.69
N THR A 282 29.56 -6.26 -11.79
CA THR A 282 30.07 -7.35 -10.96
C THR A 282 31.40 -7.85 -11.50
N VAL A 283 31.96 -7.24 -12.56
CA VAL A 283 33.24 -7.61 -13.16
C VAL A 283 34.37 -7.57 -12.13
N ALA A 284 34.31 -6.63 -11.18
CA ALA A 284 35.26 -6.51 -10.08
C ALA A 284 34.95 -7.42 -8.89
N ILE A 285 33.80 -8.10 -8.87
CA ILE A 285 33.38 -8.99 -7.79
C ILE A 285 33.80 -10.41 -8.17
N PRO A 286 34.64 -11.08 -7.35
CA PRO A 286 35.06 -12.45 -7.60
C PRO A 286 33.87 -13.39 -7.85
N LYS A 287 33.90 -14.18 -8.94
CA LYS A 287 32.88 -15.20 -9.24
C LYS A 287 32.83 -16.30 -8.17
N GLU A 288 33.97 -16.55 -7.55
CA GLU A 288 34.11 -17.43 -6.41
C GLU A 288 34.29 -16.57 -5.15
N SER A 289 33.61 -16.93 -4.07
CA SER A 289 33.83 -16.25 -2.79
C SER A 289 35.31 -16.30 -2.43
N PRO A 290 35.94 -15.20 -1.93
CA PRO A 290 37.30 -15.27 -1.37
C PRO A 290 37.45 -16.29 -0.23
N LEU A 291 36.33 -16.70 0.38
CA LEU A 291 36.27 -17.79 1.36
C LEU A 291 36.33 -19.17 0.69
N ALA A 292 35.91 -19.32 -0.57
CA ALA A 292 35.84 -20.60 -1.28
C ALA A 292 37.19 -21.33 -1.31
N SER A 293 38.27 -20.60 -1.58
CA SER A 293 39.63 -21.14 -1.60
C SER A 293 40.14 -21.56 -0.23
N GLN A 294 39.62 -20.96 0.84
CA GLN A 294 40.00 -21.25 2.23
C GLN A 294 39.17 -22.40 2.83
N LEU A 295 38.03 -22.74 2.23
CA LEU A 295 37.17 -23.82 2.69
C LEU A 295 37.72 -25.19 2.26
N ARG A 296 37.73 -26.13 3.21
CA ARG A 296 38.03 -27.55 2.96
C ARG A 296 36.75 -28.36 2.80
N THR A 297 35.82 -28.24 3.76
CA THR A 297 34.53 -28.91 3.73
C THR A 297 33.50 -28.13 4.53
N VAL A 298 32.24 -28.22 4.12
CA VAL A 298 31.10 -27.74 4.89
C VAL A 298 30.32 -28.98 5.35
N PRO A 299 30.30 -29.30 6.65
CA PRO A 299 29.72 -30.54 7.16
C PRO A 299 28.21 -30.66 6.90
N ASP A 300 27.75 -31.90 6.82
CA ASP A 300 26.33 -32.23 6.91
C ASP A 300 25.83 -32.00 8.34
N ILE A 301 24.55 -31.67 8.47
CA ILE A 301 23.90 -31.39 9.76
C ILE A 301 22.74 -32.34 9.99
N LYS A 302 22.34 -32.45 11.26
CA LYS A 302 21.07 -33.07 11.65
C LYS A 302 20.12 -31.99 12.11
N ALA A 303 18.85 -32.13 11.75
CA ALA A 303 17.78 -31.26 12.21
C ALA A 303 16.56 -32.11 12.56
N GLU A 304 15.67 -31.55 13.36
CA GLU A 304 14.44 -32.22 13.75
C GLU A 304 13.24 -31.30 13.50
N THR A 305 12.10 -31.91 13.18
CA THR A 305 10.80 -31.24 13.14
C THR A 305 9.73 -32.23 13.58
N VAL A 306 8.48 -31.80 13.62
CA VAL A 306 7.32 -32.65 13.90
C VAL A 306 6.44 -32.76 12.66
N ALA A 307 5.69 -33.85 12.57
CA ALA A 307 4.71 -34.12 11.52
C ALA A 307 3.84 -32.88 11.21
N GLY A 308 3.80 -32.52 9.93
CA GLY A 308 3.09 -31.36 9.39
C GLY A 308 3.82 -30.02 9.53
N ARG A 309 5.06 -29.94 10.04
CA ARG A 309 5.81 -28.67 10.14
C ARG A 309 7.10 -28.71 9.33
N ALA A 310 7.34 -27.66 8.53
CA ALA A 310 8.60 -27.52 7.83
C ALA A 310 9.76 -27.28 8.82
N PRO A 311 10.94 -27.89 8.59
CA PRO A 311 12.06 -27.80 9.51
C PRO A 311 12.65 -26.39 9.52
N ARG A 312 13.10 -25.93 10.70
CA ARG A 312 13.93 -24.73 10.83
C ARG A 312 15.39 -25.13 10.67
N LEU A 313 15.95 -24.84 9.49
CA LEU A 313 17.35 -25.14 9.19
C LEU A 313 18.23 -23.91 9.51
N PRO A 314 19.43 -24.09 10.08
CA PRO A 314 20.32 -22.98 10.41
C PRO A 314 20.81 -22.30 9.13
N TYR A 315 20.70 -20.98 9.06
CA TYR A 315 21.10 -20.20 7.89
C TYR A 315 22.62 -20.11 7.72
N ALA A 316 23.38 -20.28 8.80
CA ALA A 316 24.84 -20.41 8.79
C ALA A 316 25.26 -21.62 9.61
N ILE A 317 26.28 -22.34 9.15
CA ILE A 317 26.82 -23.52 9.85
C ILE A 317 28.34 -23.45 9.95
N PRO A 318 28.95 -24.08 10.98
CA PRO A 318 30.39 -24.17 11.09
C PRO A 318 31.01 -24.87 9.88
N ALA A 319 32.09 -24.31 9.33
CA ALA A 319 32.85 -24.93 8.26
C ALA A 319 34.25 -25.34 8.69
N ILE A 320 34.85 -26.28 7.95
CA ILE A 320 36.25 -26.68 8.13
C ILE A 320 37.09 -25.95 7.11
N TYR A 321 38.02 -25.13 7.60
CA TYR A 321 38.96 -24.36 6.79
C TYR A 321 40.26 -25.13 6.56
N ARG A 322 40.95 -24.80 5.47
CA ARG A 322 42.28 -25.35 5.15
C ARG A 322 43.28 -24.96 6.23
N ASP A 323 44.33 -25.77 6.37
CA ASP A 323 45.43 -25.57 7.31
C ASP A 323 45.02 -25.43 8.79
N LYS A 324 43.84 -25.97 9.16
CA LYS A 324 43.22 -25.85 10.49
C LYS A 324 43.01 -24.39 10.93
N ALA A 325 42.91 -23.45 9.99
CA ALA A 325 42.58 -22.07 10.30
C ALA A 325 41.21 -22.01 11.01
N LYS A 326 41.06 -21.09 11.96
CA LYS A 326 39.72 -20.72 12.45
C LYS A 326 39.12 -19.75 11.44
N GLY A 327 37.88 -19.97 11.06
CA GLY A 327 37.11 -19.08 10.19
C GLY A 327 35.67 -18.93 10.67
N PRO A 328 34.91 -18.00 10.07
CA PRO A 328 33.51 -17.76 10.43
C PRO A 328 32.59 -18.93 10.05
N ASP A 329 31.35 -18.92 10.54
CA ASP A 329 30.31 -19.81 10.00
C ASP A 329 29.98 -19.42 8.56
N VAL A 330 29.62 -20.42 7.74
CA VAL A 330 29.29 -20.21 6.32
C VAL A 330 27.78 -20.17 6.10
N ARG A 331 27.33 -19.19 5.31
CA ARG A 331 25.92 -19.13 4.86
C ARG A 331 25.59 -20.36 4.02
N VAL A 332 24.47 -21.01 4.36
CA VAL A 332 23.87 -22.08 3.55
C VAL A 332 22.47 -21.63 3.14
N VAL A 333 22.21 -21.68 1.83
CA VAL A 333 20.88 -21.49 1.26
C VAL A 333 20.23 -22.87 1.16
N TRP A 334 19.20 -23.09 1.97
CA TRP A 334 18.39 -24.31 1.93
C TRP A 334 17.22 -24.13 0.97
N PRO A 335 16.75 -25.22 0.31
CA PRO A 335 15.47 -25.20 -0.38
C PRO A 335 14.35 -24.73 0.56
N SER A 336 13.51 -23.83 0.07
CA SER A 336 12.32 -23.34 0.77
C SER A 336 11.08 -23.77 -0.03
N PRO A 337 10.48 -24.93 0.28
CA PRO A 337 9.25 -25.38 -0.36
C PRO A 337 8.08 -24.42 -0.10
N LYS A 338 7.13 -24.37 -1.05
CA LYS A 338 5.91 -23.56 -0.92
C LYS A 338 4.79 -24.24 -0.13
N ASP A 339 4.99 -25.52 0.20
CA ASP A 339 4.09 -26.30 1.03
C ASP A 339 4.87 -27.13 2.07
N ASN A 340 4.17 -27.83 2.96
CA ASN A 340 4.74 -28.71 4.00
C ASN A 340 4.47 -30.20 3.69
N SER A 341 4.08 -30.54 2.47
CA SER A 341 3.67 -31.91 2.09
C SER A 341 4.77 -32.94 2.35
N GLN A 342 6.02 -32.54 2.15
CA GLN A 342 7.19 -33.39 2.41
C GLN A 342 7.33 -33.81 3.88
N PHE A 343 6.76 -33.07 4.83
CA PHE A 343 6.97 -33.26 6.26
C PHE A 343 5.71 -33.72 6.99
N ILE A 344 4.68 -34.17 6.27
CA ILE A 344 3.41 -34.64 6.87
C ILE A 344 3.64 -35.93 7.67
N GLU A 345 4.39 -36.87 7.11
CA GLU A 345 4.61 -38.18 7.71
C GLU A 345 5.89 -38.22 8.58
N PRO A 346 5.89 -38.90 9.74
CA PRO A 346 7.10 -39.19 10.48
C PRO A 346 8.12 -39.98 9.64
N GLY A 347 9.40 -39.63 9.76
CA GLY A 347 10.44 -40.24 8.94
C GLY A 347 11.74 -39.46 8.92
N THR A 348 12.66 -39.86 8.05
CA THR A 348 13.92 -39.13 7.82
C THR A 348 13.96 -38.65 6.37
N TYR A 349 14.20 -37.36 6.20
CA TYR A 349 14.26 -36.68 4.91
C TYR A 349 15.62 -36.02 4.75
N THR A 350 16.15 -36.00 3.53
CA THR A 350 17.40 -35.30 3.23
C THR A 350 17.10 -34.02 2.46
N VAL A 351 17.59 -32.90 2.97
CA VAL A 351 17.52 -31.59 2.30
C VAL A 351 18.94 -31.18 1.92
N THR A 352 19.17 -30.89 0.64
CA THR A 352 20.49 -30.49 0.15
C THR A 352 20.57 -28.97 0.05
N GLY A 353 21.48 -28.36 0.80
CA GLY A 353 21.74 -26.92 0.77
C GLY A 353 22.80 -26.54 -0.26
N LYS A 354 22.98 -25.23 -0.43
CA LYS A 354 24.02 -24.65 -1.30
C LYS A 354 24.76 -23.54 -0.56
N VAL A 355 26.09 -23.54 -0.66
CA VAL A 355 26.92 -22.44 -0.15
C VAL A 355 27.21 -21.44 -1.28
N PRO A 356 26.70 -20.19 -1.22
CA PRO A 356 26.85 -19.20 -2.29
C PRO A 356 28.31 -18.97 -2.70
N GLY A 357 28.56 -18.88 -4.01
CA GLY A 357 29.90 -18.67 -4.54
C GLY A 357 30.87 -19.86 -4.42
N THR A 358 30.37 -21.07 -4.14
CA THR A 358 31.15 -22.32 -4.06
C THR A 358 30.40 -23.50 -4.68
N SER A 359 31.05 -24.67 -4.78
CA SER A 359 30.44 -25.94 -5.16
C SER A 359 29.96 -26.79 -3.97
N PHE A 360 30.12 -26.33 -2.73
CA PHE A 360 29.73 -27.11 -1.54
C PHE A 360 28.22 -27.25 -1.42
N GLN A 361 27.77 -28.49 -1.17
CA GLN A 361 26.37 -28.88 -1.04
C GLN A 361 26.16 -29.66 0.27
N PRO A 362 26.18 -28.99 1.44
CA PRO A 362 25.93 -29.66 2.71
C PRO A 362 24.51 -30.23 2.74
N LYS A 363 24.35 -31.40 3.37
CA LYS A 363 23.06 -32.06 3.53
C LYS A 363 22.56 -31.90 4.96
N ALA A 364 21.27 -31.61 5.09
CA ALA A 364 20.56 -31.71 6.35
C ALA A 364 19.76 -33.01 6.38
N THR A 365 20.08 -33.90 7.32
CA THR A 365 19.24 -35.04 7.65
C THR A 365 18.16 -34.58 8.64
N VAL A 366 16.94 -34.43 8.15
CA VAL A 366 15.78 -33.96 8.92
C VAL A 366 15.00 -35.16 9.43
N THR A 367 14.93 -35.32 10.75
CA THR A 367 14.05 -36.30 11.39
C THR A 367 12.71 -35.66 11.72
N VAL A 368 11.65 -36.11 11.05
CA VAL A 368 10.25 -35.74 11.35
C VAL A 368 9.74 -36.70 12.42
N LYS A 369 9.49 -36.15 13.61
CA LYS A 369 8.94 -36.88 14.76
C LYS A 369 7.40 -36.85 14.71
N GLU A 370 6.77 -37.76 15.43
CA GLU A 370 5.35 -37.65 15.71
C GLU A 370 5.04 -36.32 16.41
N ALA A 371 3.88 -35.73 16.10
CA ALA A 371 3.46 -34.50 16.74
C ALA A 371 3.20 -34.75 18.24
N SER A 372 4.01 -34.12 19.11
CA SER A 372 3.75 -34.14 20.55
C SER A 372 2.45 -33.40 20.87
N LYS A 373 1.63 -33.99 21.74
CA LYS A 373 0.40 -33.34 22.25
C LYS A 373 0.68 -32.19 23.21
N THR A 374 1.89 -32.09 23.77
CA THR A 374 2.25 -31.10 24.78
C THR A 374 3.61 -30.49 24.46
N VAL A 375 3.60 -29.36 23.75
CA VAL A 375 4.73 -28.43 23.70
C VAL A 375 4.44 -27.34 24.73
N PRO A 376 5.31 -27.09 25.72
CA PRO A 376 5.13 -26.00 26.65
C PRO A 376 5.00 -24.66 25.90
N ALA A 377 3.95 -23.91 26.18
CA ALA A 377 3.75 -22.61 25.58
C ALA A 377 4.78 -21.60 26.14
N PRO A 378 5.51 -20.84 25.29
CA PRO A 378 6.42 -19.79 25.72
C PRO A 378 5.77 -18.81 26.69
N LYS A 379 6.42 -18.58 27.83
CA LYS A 379 5.90 -17.67 28.86
C LYS A 379 6.55 -16.31 28.70
N ARG A 380 5.77 -15.26 28.96
CA ARG A 380 6.29 -13.91 29.03
C ARG A 380 7.09 -13.74 30.33
N LEU A 381 8.37 -13.42 30.22
CA LEU A 381 9.31 -13.35 31.34
C LEU A 381 9.67 -11.91 31.75
N VAL A 382 9.63 -10.96 30.82
CA VAL A 382 10.08 -9.58 31.05
C VAL A 382 9.09 -8.56 30.47
N GLU A 383 9.17 -7.33 30.98
CA GLU A 383 8.39 -6.18 30.51
C GLU A 383 9.32 -5.01 30.19
N ALA A 384 8.88 -4.11 29.30
CA ALA A 384 9.64 -2.92 28.96
C ALA A 384 9.50 -1.83 30.04
N PHE A 385 10.57 -1.08 30.27
CA PHE A 385 10.49 0.16 31.07
C PHE A 385 9.59 1.17 30.34
N PRO A 386 8.64 1.82 31.04
CA PRO A 386 7.92 2.97 30.50
C PRO A 386 8.87 4.08 30.05
N LEU A 387 8.54 4.81 28.97
CA LEU A 387 9.39 5.89 28.44
C LEU A 387 9.73 6.95 29.52
N GLY A 388 8.78 7.24 30.42
CA GLY A 388 8.98 8.18 31.53
C GLY A 388 9.88 7.67 32.65
N GLN A 389 10.47 6.48 32.54
CA GLN A 389 11.45 5.94 33.47
C GLN A 389 12.87 5.86 32.87
N VAL A 390 13.06 6.32 31.63
CA VAL A 390 14.35 6.25 30.93
C VAL A 390 14.77 7.65 30.48
N VAL A 391 15.96 8.08 30.91
CA VAL A 391 16.55 9.36 30.51
C VAL A 391 17.75 9.08 29.60
N LEU A 392 17.87 9.88 28.54
CA LEU A 392 19.04 9.83 27.64
C LEU A 392 20.09 10.80 28.17
N ASP A 393 21.23 10.27 28.58
CA ASP A 393 22.38 11.07 29.02
C ASP A 393 23.20 11.59 27.85
N ARG A 394 23.84 12.74 28.10
CA ARG A 394 24.89 13.27 27.22
C ARG A 394 26.11 12.35 27.23
N ASP A 395 26.95 12.45 26.20
CA ASP A 395 28.19 11.70 26.17
C ASP A 395 29.18 12.17 27.27
N THR A 396 30.29 11.46 27.42
CA THR A 396 31.33 11.77 28.43
C THR A 396 31.98 13.15 28.30
N LYS A 397 31.71 13.89 27.21
CA LYS A 397 32.18 15.26 26.96
C LYS A 397 31.04 16.28 27.09
N GLY A 398 29.87 15.89 27.60
CA GLY A 398 28.72 16.77 27.77
C GLY A 398 28.01 17.13 26.47
N ARG A 399 28.17 16.36 25.39
CA ARG A 399 27.52 16.60 24.09
C ARG A 399 26.29 15.73 23.93
N ASP A 400 25.29 16.24 23.22
CA ASP A 400 24.11 15.46 22.88
C ASP A 400 24.46 14.28 21.98
N THR A 401 23.99 13.09 22.36
CA THR A 401 24.15 11.87 21.57
C THR A 401 23.28 11.93 20.30
N PRO A 402 23.54 11.08 19.27
CA PRO A 402 22.65 10.99 18.11
C PRO A 402 21.18 10.72 18.46
N PHE A 403 20.93 9.96 19.53
CA PHE A 403 19.57 9.70 20.03
C PHE A 403 18.90 10.96 20.56
N ILE A 404 19.61 11.77 21.36
CA ILE A 404 19.10 13.06 21.86
C ILE A 404 18.81 14.00 20.69
N LYS A 405 19.76 14.14 19.75
CA LYS A 405 19.58 15.02 18.57
C LYS A 405 18.37 14.64 17.73
N ASN A 406 18.16 13.34 17.47
CA ASN A 406 17.03 12.86 16.70
C ASN A 406 15.70 13.03 17.45
N ARG A 407 15.67 12.69 18.75
CA ARG A 407 14.51 12.90 19.63
C ARG A 407 14.11 14.37 19.64
N ASP A 408 15.05 15.28 19.90
CA ASP A 408 14.77 16.70 20.08
C ASP A 408 14.40 17.39 18.77
N LYS A 409 14.92 16.91 17.63
CA LYS A 409 14.45 17.34 16.30
C LYS A 409 12.97 17.01 16.11
N PHE A 410 12.55 15.79 16.47
CA PHE A 410 11.17 15.35 16.31
C PHE A 410 10.22 16.04 17.30
N ILE A 411 10.62 16.14 18.58
CA ILE A 411 9.84 16.79 19.64
C ILE A 411 9.57 18.26 19.32
N ARG A 412 10.57 19.01 18.84
CA ARG A 412 10.37 20.42 18.46
C ARG A 412 9.35 20.59 17.34
N GLY A 413 9.44 19.78 16.29
CA GLY A 413 8.45 19.79 15.20
C GLY A 413 7.04 19.44 15.68
N LEU A 414 6.90 18.44 16.57
CA LEU A 414 5.59 18.10 17.16
C LEU A 414 5.05 19.23 18.05
N ALA A 415 5.89 19.90 18.83
CA ALA A 415 5.47 20.99 19.71
C ALA A 415 4.85 22.16 18.92
N GLU A 416 5.39 22.46 17.74
CA GLU A 416 4.94 23.53 16.83
C GLU A 416 3.70 23.15 16.00
N SER A 417 3.36 21.86 15.94
CA SER A 417 2.26 21.39 15.10
C SER A 417 0.88 21.89 15.57
N ASN A 418 -0.03 22.14 14.62
CA ASN A 418 -1.40 22.54 14.91
C ASN A 418 -2.33 21.31 15.01
N PRO A 419 -2.89 20.97 16.20
CA PRO A 419 -3.79 19.83 16.33
C PRO A 419 -5.06 19.95 15.48
N ASP A 420 -5.51 21.18 15.14
CA ASP A 420 -6.70 21.36 14.31
C ASP A 420 -6.50 20.87 12.87
N SER A 421 -5.28 20.91 12.34
CA SER A 421 -4.99 20.33 11.02
C SER A 421 -5.22 18.81 11.00
N PHE A 422 -4.94 18.12 12.12
CA PHE A 422 -5.19 16.68 12.28
C PHE A 422 -6.66 16.36 12.57
N LEU A 423 -7.44 17.32 13.08
CA LEU A 423 -8.88 17.16 13.31
C LEU A 423 -9.73 17.56 12.10
N TYR A 424 -9.12 18.23 11.12
CA TYR A 424 -9.81 18.84 9.99
C TYR A 424 -10.73 17.83 9.28
N ASN A 425 -10.19 16.70 8.84
CA ASN A 425 -10.96 15.72 8.06
C ASN A 425 -12.03 14.98 8.90
N PHE A 426 -11.88 14.92 10.22
CA PHE A 426 -12.93 14.40 11.11
C PHE A 426 -14.10 15.38 11.18
N ARG A 427 -13.82 16.67 11.34
CA ARG A 427 -14.86 17.70 11.30
C ARG A 427 -15.55 17.74 9.95
N ASP A 428 -14.78 17.65 8.85
CA ASP A 428 -15.28 17.59 7.47
C ASP A 428 -16.25 16.42 7.27
N ALA A 429 -15.86 15.20 7.67
CA ALA A 429 -16.73 14.03 7.58
C ALA A 429 -18.04 14.22 8.37
N PHE A 430 -17.98 14.80 9.57
CA PHE A 430 -19.16 15.04 10.40
C PHE A 430 -19.90 16.35 10.06
N GLY A 431 -19.58 17.00 8.94
CA GLY A 431 -20.21 18.26 8.52
C GLY A 431 -20.04 19.41 9.51
N GLN A 432 -18.99 19.39 10.33
CA GLN A 432 -18.71 20.40 11.34
C GLN A 432 -17.85 21.54 10.76
N LYS A 433 -18.11 22.76 11.23
CA LYS A 433 -17.34 23.95 10.83
C LYS A 433 -15.89 23.84 11.32
N GLN A 434 -14.95 24.23 10.48
CA GLN A 434 -13.54 24.33 10.84
C GLN A 434 -13.28 25.60 11.66
N PRO A 435 -12.34 25.59 12.62
CA PRO A 435 -11.86 26.83 13.23
C PRO A 435 -11.24 27.75 12.17
N GLU A 436 -11.28 29.06 12.42
CA GLU A 436 -10.81 30.06 11.46
C GLU A 436 -9.31 29.89 11.17
N GLY A 437 -8.93 29.98 9.90
CA GLY A 437 -7.53 29.91 9.44
C GLY A 437 -6.90 28.51 9.45
N VAL A 438 -7.62 27.46 9.87
CA VAL A 438 -7.11 26.08 9.86
C VAL A 438 -7.01 25.56 8.44
N LYS A 439 -5.87 24.96 8.10
CA LYS A 439 -5.62 24.29 6.82
C LYS A 439 -5.65 22.76 7.01
N PRO A 440 -6.22 22.00 6.06
CA PRO A 440 -6.12 20.55 6.07
C PRO A 440 -4.67 20.11 5.85
N LEU A 441 -4.38 18.88 6.27
CA LEU A 441 -3.15 18.21 5.86
C LEU A 441 -3.17 17.92 4.34
N GLY A 442 -1.98 17.81 3.74
CA GLY A 442 -1.81 17.45 2.33
C GLY A 442 -1.48 15.98 2.12
N GLY A 443 -0.99 15.63 0.93
CA GLY A 443 -0.56 14.27 0.60
C GLY A 443 -1.66 13.25 0.84
N TRP A 444 -1.35 12.14 1.50
CA TRP A 444 -2.29 11.04 1.74
C TRP A 444 -3.42 11.38 2.73
N ASP A 445 -3.30 12.51 3.43
CA ASP A 445 -4.28 13.03 4.37
C ASP A 445 -5.04 14.23 3.82
N SER A 446 -4.97 14.47 2.51
CA SER A 446 -5.81 15.50 1.87
C SER A 446 -7.30 15.16 1.98
N GLN A 447 -8.15 16.19 1.86
CA GLN A 447 -9.60 16.02 1.91
C GLN A 447 -10.13 15.02 0.88
N THR A 448 -9.47 14.87 -0.28
CA THR A 448 -9.95 14.00 -1.37
C THR A 448 -9.37 12.58 -1.30
N THR A 449 -8.38 12.33 -0.43
CA THR A 449 -7.69 11.04 -0.37
C THR A 449 -8.41 10.04 0.52
N ARG A 450 -8.50 8.79 0.05
CA ARG A 450 -9.20 7.68 0.72
C ARG A 450 -8.52 7.16 1.98
N LEU A 451 -7.27 7.54 2.22
CA LEU A 451 -6.50 7.19 3.43
C LEU A 451 -6.60 8.25 4.53
N ARG A 452 -7.30 9.38 4.29
CA ARG A 452 -7.37 10.51 5.23
C ARG A 452 -7.77 10.07 6.65
N GLY A 453 -7.16 10.69 7.66
CA GLY A 453 -7.27 10.34 9.09
C GLY A 453 -6.13 9.46 9.61
N HIS A 454 -5.36 8.82 8.72
CA HIS A 454 -4.29 7.92 9.15
C HIS A 454 -3.14 8.67 9.86
N ALA A 455 -2.75 9.85 9.38
CA ALA A 455 -1.74 10.69 10.03
C ALA A 455 -2.23 11.19 11.39
N SER A 456 -3.53 11.48 11.54
CA SER A 456 -4.11 11.89 12.83
C SER A 456 -4.02 10.78 13.88
N GLY A 457 -4.22 9.52 13.48
CA GLY A 457 -3.99 8.36 14.34
C GLY A 457 -2.52 8.23 14.77
N HIS A 458 -1.59 8.34 13.82
CA HIS A 458 -0.15 8.36 14.13
C HIS A 458 0.23 9.53 15.03
N TYR A 459 -0.36 10.69 14.81
CA TYR A 459 -0.11 11.90 15.60
C TYR A 459 -0.54 11.73 17.05
N LEU A 460 -1.68 11.07 17.33
CA LEU A 460 -2.09 10.70 18.69
C LEU A 460 -1.03 9.83 19.40
N SER A 461 -0.53 8.78 18.75
CA SER A 461 0.57 7.96 19.30
C SER A 461 1.85 8.79 19.50
N ALA A 462 2.18 9.66 18.56
CA ALA A 462 3.40 10.47 18.59
C ALA A 462 3.39 11.47 19.75
N ILE A 463 2.27 12.17 19.99
CA ILE A 463 2.16 13.11 21.12
C ILE A 463 2.06 12.38 22.46
N ALA A 464 1.46 11.19 22.51
CA ALA A 464 1.43 10.35 23.71
C ALA A 464 2.87 9.95 24.10
N GLN A 465 3.67 9.51 23.13
CA GLN A 465 5.09 9.20 23.33
C GLN A 465 5.91 10.45 23.66
N ALA A 466 5.63 11.60 23.03
CA ALA A 466 6.30 12.86 23.35
C ALA A 466 5.99 13.33 24.77
N TYR A 467 4.73 13.25 25.21
CA TYR A 467 4.33 13.52 26.60
C TYR A 467 5.07 12.62 27.59
N ALA A 468 5.11 11.30 27.33
CA ALA A 468 5.79 10.35 28.20
C ALA A 468 7.33 10.50 28.17
N GLY A 469 7.91 10.92 27.04
CA GLY A 469 9.35 11.04 26.84
C GLY A 469 9.95 12.40 27.21
N THR A 470 9.14 13.40 27.57
CA THR A 470 9.57 14.76 27.94
C THR A 470 9.53 15.02 29.44
N ILE A 471 9.66 13.99 30.27
CA ILE A 471 9.70 14.15 31.74
C ILE A 471 10.78 15.12 32.23
N TYR A 472 11.82 15.37 31.43
CA TYR A 472 12.93 16.27 31.72
C TYR A 472 12.60 17.75 31.43
N ASP A 473 11.44 18.04 30.80
CA ASP A 473 10.99 19.38 30.43
C ASP A 473 9.48 19.51 30.69
N GLU A 474 9.14 20.17 31.81
CA GLU A 474 7.76 20.32 32.27
C GLU A 474 6.91 21.16 31.29
N ALA A 475 7.49 22.15 30.63
CA ALA A 475 6.77 23.01 29.70
C ALA A 475 6.39 22.25 28.41
N LEU A 476 7.32 21.47 27.85
CA LEU A 476 7.03 20.58 26.72
C LEU A 476 5.99 19.53 27.11
N ARG A 477 6.14 18.93 28.29
CA ARG A 477 5.20 17.93 28.79
C ARG A 477 3.79 18.50 28.95
N ALA A 478 3.64 19.68 29.53
CA ALA A 478 2.35 20.37 29.67
C ALA A 478 1.73 20.71 28.29
N ASN A 479 2.56 21.13 27.33
CA ASN A 479 2.11 21.39 25.96
C ASN A 479 1.52 20.13 25.30
N PHE A 480 2.24 18.99 25.36
CA PHE A 480 1.74 17.75 24.78
C PHE A 480 0.49 17.22 25.48
N LEU A 481 0.40 17.34 26.81
CA LEU A 481 -0.82 16.97 27.54
C LEU A 481 -2.03 17.80 27.07
N LYS A 482 -1.85 19.13 26.89
CA LYS A 482 -2.90 20.02 26.38
C LYS A 482 -3.34 19.62 24.98
N LYS A 483 -2.40 19.38 24.06
CA LYS A 483 -2.71 18.95 22.68
C LYS A 483 -3.44 17.61 22.66
N MET A 484 -2.97 16.64 23.46
CA MET A 484 -3.54 15.30 23.56
C MET A 484 -4.99 15.35 24.06
N ASN A 485 -5.25 16.06 25.15
CA ASN A 485 -6.62 16.20 25.67
C ASN A 485 -7.55 16.93 24.67
N TYR A 486 -7.07 17.98 24.01
CA TYR A 486 -7.86 18.70 23.00
C TYR A 486 -8.29 17.80 21.83
N LEU A 487 -7.39 16.95 21.33
CA LEU A 487 -7.72 15.97 20.29
C LEU A 487 -8.75 14.97 20.78
N ILE A 488 -8.54 14.40 21.97
CA ILE A 488 -9.44 13.41 22.57
C ILE A 488 -10.82 14.00 22.78
N ASP A 489 -10.92 15.20 23.34
CA ASP A 489 -12.19 15.88 23.60
C ASP A 489 -12.93 16.16 22.29
N THR A 490 -12.23 16.65 21.25
CA THR A 490 -12.87 16.88 19.95
C THR A 490 -13.35 15.57 19.31
N LEU A 491 -12.53 14.52 19.32
CA LEU A 491 -12.90 13.22 18.77
C LEU A 491 -14.04 12.58 19.56
N TYR A 492 -14.08 12.77 20.87
CA TYR A 492 -15.18 12.34 21.74
C TYR A 492 -16.48 13.01 21.30
N ASP A 493 -16.51 14.33 21.19
CA ASP A 493 -17.72 15.07 20.81
C ASP A 493 -18.25 14.65 19.43
N LEU A 494 -17.35 14.30 18.50
CA LEU A 494 -17.72 13.75 17.19
C LEU A 494 -18.25 12.32 17.29
N SER A 495 -17.57 11.44 18.05
CA SER A 495 -17.96 10.03 18.17
C SER A 495 -19.35 9.88 18.80
N GLN A 496 -19.70 10.78 19.73
CA GLN A 496 -21.02 10.80 20.38
C GLN A 496 -22.15 11.17 19.43
N LYS A 497 -21.88 11.70 18.23
CA LYS A 497 -22.91 12.02 17.22
C LYS A 497 -23.32 10.82 16.38
N SER A 498 -22.41 9.86 16.17
CA SER A 498 -22.66 8.76 15.25
C SER A 498 -23.79 7.85 15.73
N GLY A 499 -24.73 7.54 14.84
CA GLY A 499 -25.88 6.70 15.16
C GLY A 499 -26.82 7.30 16.20
N ARG A 500 -26.90 8.63 16.30
CA ARG A 500 -27.86 9.38 17.13
C ARG A 500 -28.54 10.47 16.30
N PRO A 501 -29.78 10.89 16.64
CA PRO A 501 -30.47 11.95 15.92
C PRO A 501 -29.63 13.24 15.83
N ALA A 502 -29.58 13.86 14.65
CA ALA A 502 -28.95 15.17 14.47
C ALA A 502 -29.79 16.31 15.09
N GLN A 503 -31.10 16.10 15.18
CA GLN A 503 -32.06 16.97 15.86
C GLN A 503 -32.91 16.10 16.77
N GLU A 504 -33.35 16.64 17.91
CA GLU A 504 -34.18 15.91 18.87
C GLU A 504 -35.44 15.33 18.18
N GLY A 505 -35.69 14.03 18.38
CA GLY A 505 -36.80 13.31 17.73
C GLY A 505 -36.61 12.94 16.25
N GLY A 506 -35.50 13.33 15.62
CA GLY A 506 -35.21 13.03 14.21
C GLY A 506 -34.87 11.55 13.93
N PRO A 507 -34.96 11.10 12.66
CA PRO A 507 -34.59 9.75 12.26
C PRO A 507 -33.08 9.52 12.37
N PHE A 508 -32.69 8.30 12.71
CA PHE A 508 -31.29 7.88 12.83
C PHE A 508 -31.19 6.36 12.69
N ASN A 509 -29.98 5.87 12.42
CA ASN A 509 -29.67 4.46 12.51
C ASN A 509 -28.51 4.23 13.48
N ALA A 510 -28.83 3.63 14.63
CA ALA A 510 -27.84 3.25 15.65
C ALA A 510 -27.15 1.92 15.37
N ASP A 511 -27.68 1.07 14.50
CA ASP A 511 -27.16 -0.28 14.25
C ASP A 511 -25.98 -0.21 13.24
N PRO A 512 -24.74 -0.53 13.66
CA PRO A 512 -23.57 -0.58 12.78
C PRO A 512 -23.74 -1.47 11.57
N THR A 513 -24.64 -2.46 11.61
CA THR A 513 -24.82 -3.46 10.54
C THR A 513 -25.84 -3.03 9.48
N LYS A 514 -26.59 -1.96 9.74
CA LYS A 514 -27.68 -1.46 8.88
C LYS A 514 -27.46 -0.05 8.36
N VAL A 515 -26.20 0.38 8.26
CA VAL A 515 -25.85 1.67 7.67
C VAL A 515 -26.46 1.77 6.28
N PRO A 516 -27.32 2.77 5.97
CA PRO A 516 -27.91 2.92 4.64
C PRO A 516 -26.92 3.58 3.67
N THR A 517 -27.23 3.52 2.36
CA THR A 517 -26.56 4.36 1.37
C THR A 517 -26.78 5.84 1.67
N GLY A 518 -25.89 6.69 1.14
CA GLY A 518 -26.00 8.14 1.34
C GLY A 518 -27.29 8.71 0.74
N PRO A 519 -27.85 9.79 1.31
CA PRO A 519 -29.00 10.48 0.72
C PRO A 519 -28.76 10.80 -0.76
N GLY A 520 -29.70 10.42 -1.63
CA GLY A 520 -29.62 10.66 -3.07
C GLY A 520 -28.62 9.78 -3.83
N ARG A 521 -28.12 8.69 -3.23
CA ARG A 521 -27.17 7.77 -3.87
C ARG A 521 -27.78 6.41 -4.17
N GLU A 522 -27.40 5.85 -5.32
CA GLU A 522 -27.78 4.49 -5.74
C GLU A 522 -27.00 3.39 -5.00
N GLY A 523 -25.82 3.71 -4.46
CA GLY A 523 -24.92 2.75 -3.81
C GLY A 523 -23.93 3.40 -2.84
N TYR A 524 -23.01 2.59 -2.31
CA TYR A 524 -21.86 3.08 -1.54
C TYR A 524 -20.74 3.50 -2.49
N ASP A 525 -20.10 4.62 -2.18
CA ASP A 525 -18.96 5.11 -2.94
C ASP A 525 -17.96 5.82 -2.03
N SER A 526 -16.76 6.00 -2.54
CA SER A 526 -15.64 6.64 -1.84
C SER A 526 -15.38 8.06 -2.32
N ASN A 527 -16.42 8.79 -2.74
CA ASN A 527 -16.30 10.21 -3.10
C ASN A 527 -16.17 11.06 -1.83
N LEU A 528 -14.97 11.56 -1.57
CA LEU A 528 -14.64 12.36 -0.38
C LEU A 528 -14.50 13.85 -0.68
N ARG A 529 -14.88 14.30 -1.88
CA ARG A 529 -14.88 15.73 -2.25
C ARG A 529 -15.85 16.52 -1.39
N ALA A 530 -15.62 17.82 -1.22
CA ALA A 530 -16.44 18.68 -0.37
C ALA A 530 -17.94 18.70 -0.77
N ASP A 531 -18.24 18.63 -2.06
CA ASP A 531 -19.60 18.53 -2.61
C ASP A 531 -20.12 17.08 -2.74
N GLY A 532 -19.22 16.12 -2.58
CA GLY A 532 -19.45 14.71 -2.85
C GLY A 532 -19.46 13.83 -1.61
N ILE A 533 -18.99 14.29 -0.45
CA ILE A 533 -18.95 13.53 0.80
C ILE A 533 -20.32 13.55 1.50
N ARG A 534 -20.76 12.41 2.02
CA ARG A 534 -21.97 12.35 2.86
C ARG A 534 -21.62 12.73 4.29
N THR A 535 -22.50 13.47 4.95
CA THR A 535 -22.33 13.97 6.33
C THR A 535 -23.49 13.56 7.23
N ASP A 536 -24.27 12.56 6.84
CA ASP A 536 -25.43 12.02 7.57
C ASP A 536 -25.00 11.07 8.71
N TYR A 537 -24.11 11.54 9.58
CA TYR A 537 -23.48 10.76 10.65
C TYR A 537 -24.47 10.08 11.61
N TRP A 538 -25.69 10.60 11.70
CA TRP A 538 -26.79 9.98 12.45
C TRP A 538 -27.16 8.58 11.94
N ASN A 539 -26.71 8.19 10.73
CA ASN A 539 -27.00 6.89 10.12
C ASN A 539 -25.85 5.88 10.15
N TRP A 540 -24.67 6.24 10.66
CA TRP A 540 -23.45 5.43 10.54
C TRP A 540 -23.29 4.35 11.62
N GLY A 541 -24.28 4.20 12.49
CA GLY A 541 -24.24 3.29 13.64
C GLY A 541 -23.48 3.88 14.83
N ARG A 542 -23.85 3.45 16.04
CA ARG A 542 -23.19 3.91 17.27
C ARG A 542 -21.74 3.46 17.31
N GLY A 543 -20.87 4.35 17.79
CA GLY A 543 -19.44 4.08 17.98
C GLY A 543 -18.56 4.27 16.75
N PHE A 544 -19.14 4.59 15.59
CA PHE A 544 -18.34 4.92 14.41
C PHE A 544 -17.70 6.30 14.55
N ILE A 545 -16.39 6.35 14.34
CA ILE A 545 -15.66 7.58 14.07
C ILE A 545 -14.48 7.27 13.15
N SER A 546 -14.36 8.08 12.11
CA SER A 546 -13.23 8.11 11.18
C SER A 546 -13.21 9.49 10.53
N ALA A 547 -12.13 9.79 9.81
CA ALA A 547 -12.04 10.98 8.99
C ALA A 547 -12.81 10.85 7.67
N TYR A 548 -13.59 9.79 7.45
CA TYR A 548 -14.50 9.61 6.30
C TYR A 548 -15.71 8.73 6.68
N PRO A 549 -16.80 8.75 5.89
CA PRO A 549 -17.99 7.93 6.13
C PRO A 549 -17.73 6.41 6.05
N PRO A 550 -18.59 5.56 6.61
CA PRO A 550 -18.37 4.11 6.70
C PRO A 550 -18.35 3.36 5.35
N ASP A 551 -18.68 4.03 4.25
CA ASP A 551 -18.83 3.48 2.91
C ASP A 551 -17.63 2.64 2.47
N GLN A 552 -16.39 3.07 2.72
CA GLN A 552 -15.21 2.28 2.34
C GLN A 552 -15.13 0.91 3.03
N PHE A 553 -15.62 0.80 4.27
CA PHE A 553 -15.68 -0.48 4.98
C PHE A 553 -16.71 -1.41 4.34
N ILE A 554 -17.90 -0.86 4.05
CA ILE A 554 -19.01 -1.59 3.42
C ILE A 554 -18.61 -2.04 2.01
N MET A 555 -17.93 -1.18 1.25
CA MET A 555 -17.40 -1.49 -0.07
C MET A 555 -16.35 -2.61 -0.02
N LEU A 556 -15.47 -2.62 1.00
CA LEU A 556 -14.51 -3.72 1.19
C LEU A 556 -15.22 -5.05 1.41
N GLU A 557 -16.25 -5.06 2.26
CA GLU A 557 -17.09 -6.24 2.52
C GLU A 557 -17.80 -6.75 1.24
N GLN A 558 -18.08 -5.84 0.30
CA GLN A 558 -18.63 -6.13 -1.03
C GLN A 558 -17.56 -6.43 -2.10
N GLY A 559 -16.28 -6.48 -1.71
CA GLY A 559 -15.20 -6.87 -2.60
C GLY A 559 -14.61 -5.74 -3.45
N ALA A 560 -14.70 -4.49 -3.00
CA ALA A 560 -13.99 -3.38 -3.62
C ALA A 560 -12.46 -3.60 -3.64
N THR A 561 -11.79 -2.98 -4.60
CA THR A 561 -10.34 -3.05 -4.79
C THR A 561 -9.69 -1.71 -4.52
N TYR A 562 -8.35 -1.73 -4.43
CA TYR A 562 -7.57 -0.52 -4.23
C TYR A 562 -7.53 0.34 -5.50
N GLY A 563 -7.68 1.65 -5.35
CA GLY A 563 -7.49 2.61 -6.43
C GLY A 563 -8.17 3.96 -6.19
N THR A 564 -8.29 4.74 -7.27
CA THR A 564 -8.61 6.18 -7.21
C THR A 564 -10.04 6.51 -7.66
N GLN A 565 -10.77 5.52 -8.18
CA GLN A 565 -12.17 5.68 -8.61
C GLN A 565 -13.13 5.64 -7.42
N ASN A 566 -14.31 6.24 -7.57
CA ASN A 566 -15.35 6.23 -6.53
C ASN A 566 -15.86 4.82 -6.16
N THR A 567 -15.66 3.83 -7.04
CA THR A 567 -15.96 2.42 -6.81
C THR A 567 -14.81 1.65 -6.15
N GLN A 568 -13.68 2.31 -5.90
CA GLN A 568 -12.47 1.76 -5.28
C GLN A 568 -12.23 2.39 -3.91
N ILE A 569 -11.37 1.79 -3.10
CA ILE A 569 -11.12 2.19 -1.70
C ILE A 569 -9.62 2.24 -1.39
N TRP A 570 -9.26 2.72 -0.20
CA TRP A 570 -7.88 2.63 0.31
C TRP A 570 -7.86 2.24 1.79
N ALA A 571 -7.49 0.98 2.06
CA ALA A 571 -7.13 0.44 3.38
C ALA A 571 -7.97 0.96 4.58
N PRO A 572 -9.31 0.80 4.58
CA PRO A 572 -10.15 1.45 5.57
C PRO A 572 -9.88 0.99 7.01
N TYR A 573 -9.55 -0.28 7.20
CA TYR A 573 -9.18 -0.83 8.51
C TYR A 573 -7.76 -0.43 8.95
N TYR A 574 -6.84 -0.14 8.03
CA TYR A 574 -5.53 0.42 8.38
C TYR A 574 -5.66 1.79 9.04
N THR A 575 -6.51 2.66 8.48
CA THR A 575 -6.78 3.98 9.02
C THR A 575 -7.42 3.87 10.40
N LEU A 576 -8.44 3.00 10.51
CA LEU A 576 -9.11 2.73 11.79
C LEU A 576 -8.10 2.23 12.85
N HIS A 577 -7.17 1.37 12.47
CA HIS A 577 -6.09 0.90 13.34
C HIS A 577 -5.24 2.06 13.87
N LYS A 578 -4.83 3.04 13.04
CA LYS A 578 -4.00 4.15 13.54
C LYS A 578 -4.73 5.00 14.57
N ILE A 579 -6.01 5.27 14.32
CA ILE A 579 -6.84 6.05 15.24
C ILE A 579 -7.00 5.29 16.56
N LEU A 580 -7.32 3.99 16.50
CA LEU A 580 -7.53 3.17 17.69
C LEU A 580 -6.23 2.99 18.48
N ALA A 581 -5.10 2.70 17.81
CA ALA A 581 -3.79 2.63 18.45
C ALA A 581 -3.42 3.95 19.15
N GLY A 582 -3.62 5.08 18.47
CA GLY A 582 -3.36 6.41 19.02
C GLY A 582 -4.21 6.72 20.25
N LEU A 583 -5.50 6.39 20.24
CA LEU A 583 -6.39 6.56 21.39
C LEU A 583 -5.97 5.68 22.58
N LEU A 584 -5.62 4.41 22.33
CA LEU A 584 -5.14 3.51 23.38
C LEU A 584 -3.81 4.00 23.98
N ASP A 585 -2.87 4.43 23.14
CA ASP A 585 -1.59 4.99 23.59
C ASP A 585 -1.82 6.24 24.46
N CYS A 586 -2.72 7.14 24.04
CA CYS A 586 -3.10 8.33 24.82
C CYS A 586 -3.74 7.97 26.17
N TYR A 587 -4.62 6.97 26.20
CA TYR A 587 -5.24 6.50 27.44
C TYR A 587 -4.20 5.92 28.41
N GLU A 588 -3.33 5.04 27.92
CA GLU A 588 -2.34 4.34 28.76
C GLU A 588 -1.32 5.31 29.38
N VAL A 589 -0.93 6.37 28.68
CA VAL A 589 0.05 7.35 29.21
C VAL A 589 -0.59 8.56 29.90
N GLY A 590 -1.74 9.03 29.41
CA GLY A 590 -2.38 10.26 29.83
C GLY A 590 -3.59 10.08 30.76
N GLY A 591 -4.17 8.88 30.78
CA GLY A 591 -5.27 8.52 31.69
C GLY A 591 -6.63 9.15 31.35
N ASN A 592 -6.79 9.81 30.20
CA ASN A 592 -8.08 10.42 29.84
C ASN A 592 -9.10 9.32 29.45
N PRO A 593 -10.16 9.09 30.26
CA PRO A 593 -11.08 7.97 30.07
C PRO A 593 -11.90 8.07 28.77
N LYS A 594 -12.10 9.28 28.23
CA LYS A 594 -12.78 9.48 26.96
C LYS A 594 -12.07 8.76 25.82
N ALA A 595 -10.74 8.70 25.83
CA ALA A 595 -9.98 8.00 24.80
C ALA A 595 -10.30 6.49 24.78
N LEU A 596 -10.39 5.86 25.96
CA LEU A 596 -10.78 4.45 26.06
C LEU A 596 -12.24 4.23 25.66
N GLU A 597 -13.14 5.15 26.00
CA GLU A 597 -14.56 5.06 25.58
C GLU A 597 -14.70 5.08 24.06
N ILE A 598 -14.02 6.02 23.38
CA ILE A 598 -14.01 6.08 21.91
C ILE A 598 -13.45 4.78 21.33
N ALA A 599 -12.29 4.31 21.82
CA ALA A 599 -11.65 3.10 21.32
C ALA A 599 -12.54 1.85 21.51
N LYS A 600 -13.21 1.73 22.66
CA LYS A 600 -14.17 0.67 22.97
C LYS A 600 -15.33 0.67 21.98
N ASP A 601 -15.93 1.83 21.75
CA ASP A 601 -17.09 1.97 20.86
C ASP A 601 -16.71 1.73 19.38
N MET A 602 -15.52 2.18 18.96
CA MET A 602 -14.96 1.85 17.64
C MET A 602 -14.75 0.34 17.46
N GLY A 603 -14.19 -0.33 18.48
CA GLY A 603 -13.99 -1.78 18.45
C GLY A 603 -15.30 -2.55 18.39
N ALA A 604 -16.32 -2.08 19.12
CA ALA A 604 -17.65 -2.69 19.12
C ALA A 604 -18.33 -2.51 17.76
N TRP A 605 -18.17 -1.34 17.11
CA TRP A 605 -18.65 -1.10 15.75
C TRP A 605 -18.01 -2.07 14.75
N ALA A 606 -16.68 -2.24 14.80
CA ALA A 606 -15.96 -3.16 13.92
C ALA A 606 -16.38 -4.62 14.15
N TYR A 607 -16.47 -5.05 15.42
CA TYR A 607 -16.91 -6.40 15.79
C TYR A 607 -18.33 -6.70 15.30
N ALA A 608 -19.27 -5.76 15.49
CA ALA A 608 -20.66 -5.93 15.09
C ALA A 608 -20.81 -6.23 13.59
N ARG A 609 -19.98 -5.60 12.75
CA ARG A 609 -19.96 -5.83 11.31
C ARG A 609 -19.24 -7.13 10.93
N LEU A 610 -17.99 -7.29 11.37
CA LEU A 610 -17.13 -8.40 10.95
C LEU A 610 -17.64 -9.78 11.38
N LYS A 611 -18.37 -9.86 12.50
CA LYS A 611 -18.92 -11.14 12.98
C LYS A 611 -20.02 -11.70 12.08
N LEU A 612 -20.67 -10.85 11.28
CA LEU A 612 -21.73 -11.26 10.34
C LEU A 612 -21.18 -11.69 8.98
N LEU A 613 -19.90 -11.41 8.70
CA LEU A 613 -19.31 -11.73 7.41
C LEU A 613 -18.96 -13.22 7.33
N PRO A 614 -19.34 -13.91 6.24
CA PRO A 614 -18.91 -15.28 5.99
C PRO A 614 -17.38 -15.41 5.97
N ILE A 615 -16.88 -16.58 6.40
CA ILE A 615 -15.44 -16.89 6.39
C ILE A 615 -14.81 -16.63 5.00
N PRO A 616 -15.38 -17.11 3.87
CA PRO A 616 -14.79 -16.85 2.54
C PRO A 616 -14.67 -15.35 2.21
N THR A 617 -15.65 -14.54 2.64
CA THR A 617 -15.62 -13.09 2.46
C THR A 617 -14.44 -12.47 3.21
N ARG A 618 -14.24 -12.85 4.49
CA ARG A 618 -13.10 -12.34 5.27
C ARG A 618 -11.76 -12.78 4.70
N ILE A 619 -11.63 -14.04 4.26
CA ILE A 619 -10.43 -14.55 3.58
C ILE A 619 -10.14 -13.69 2.33
N SER A 620 -11.17 -13.41 1.51
CA SER A 620 -11.03 -12.54 0.34
C SER A 620 -10.62 -11.12 0.72
N MET A 621 -11.23 -10.54 1.76
CA MET A 621 -10.91 -9.18 2.23
C MET A 621 -9.44 -9.06 2.61
N TRP A 622 -8.96 -9.89 3.54
CA TRP A 622 -7.61 -9.79 4.10
C TRP A 622 -6.49 -10.18 3.13
N SER A 623 -6.83 -10.94 2.09
CA SER A 623 -5.89 -11.29 1.02
C SER A 623 -5.73 -10.20 -0.04
N ARG A 624 -6.56 -9.15 -0.03
CA ARG A 624 -6.49 -8.11 -1.07
C ARG A 624 -5.31 -7.17 -0.85
N TYR A 625 -4.50 -6.97 -1.89
CA TYR A 625 -3.50 -5.92 -1.96
C TYR A 625 -4.09 -4.53 -1.63
N ILE A 626 -3.53 -3.90 -0.59
CA ILE A 626 -3.84 -2.57 -0.03
C ILE A 626 -5.29 -2.36 0.43
N ALA A 627 -6.31 -2.66 -0.37
CA ALA A 627 -7.71 -2.53 0.05
C ALA A 627 -8.02 -3.36 1.31
N GLY A 628 -7.43 -4.54 1.40
CA GLY A 628 -7.54 -5.45 2.54
C GLY A 628 -6.58 -5.14 3.69
N GLU A 629 -5.74 -4.11 3.57
CA GLU A 629 -4.79 -3.77 4.63
C GLU A 629 -5.54 -3.27 5.88
N TYR A 630 -5.30 -3.94 6.99
CA TYR A 630 -5.85 -3.59 8.29
C TYR A 630 -4.78 -3.16 9.31
N GLY A 631 -3.50 -3.13 8.92
CA GLY A 631 -2.39 -2.89 9.85
C GLY A 631 -2.43 -3.86 11.04
N GLY A 632 -2.40 -3.35 12.27
CA GLY A 632 -2.48 -4.11 13.52
C GLY A 632 -3.86 -4.04 14.17
N MET A 633 -4.95 -4.13 13.40
CA MET A 633 -6.30 -4.18 13.99
C MET A 633 -6.44 -5.32 15.02
N ASN A 634 -5.90 -6.51 14.72
CA ASN A 634 -5.85 -7.62 15.68
C ASN A 634 -5.08 -7.27 16.95
N GLU A 635 -3.95 -6.56 16.83
CA GLU A 635 -3.16 -6.08 17.98
C GLU A 635 -3.99 -5.17 18.90
N VAL A 636 -4.62 -4.14 18.34
CA VAL A 636 -5.37 -3.17 19.14
C VAL A 636 -6.65 -3.75 19.72
N MET A 637 -7.25 -4.75 19.07
CA MET A 637 -8.40 -5.50 19.60
C MET A 637 -7.99 -6.38 20.80
N ALA A 638 -6.85 -7.06 20.73
CA ALA A 638 -6.28 -7.80 21.87
C ALA A 638 -5.97 -6.85 23.05
N ARG A 639 -5.30 -5.72 22.78
CA ARG A 639 -5.06 -4.66 23.77
C ARG A 639 -6.36 -4.18 24.43
N LEU A 640 -7.38 -3.88 23.62
CA LEU A 640 -8.68 -3.41 24.10
C LEU A 640 -9.39 -4.44 24.98
N SER A 641 -9.29 -5.74 24.64
CA SER A 641 -9.81 -6.82 25.49
C SER A 641 -9.15 -6.82 26.87
N ARG A 642 -7.83 -6.63 26.96
CA ARG A 642 -7.13 -6.54 28.26
C ARG A 642 -7.54 -5.32 29.08
N LEU A 643 -7.66 -4.16 28.42
CA LEU A 643 -7.99 -2.91 29.11
C LEU A 643 -9.44 -2.88 29.61
N THR A 644 -10.37 -3.44 28.85
CA THR A 644 -11.81 -3.43 29.16
C THR A 644 -12.29 -4.68 29.88
N ARG A 645 -11.52 -5.77 29.83
CA ARG A 645 -11.91 -7.14 30.24
C ARG A 645 -13.10 -7.70 29.46
N ASP A 646 -13.40 -7.13 28.31
CA ASP A 646 -14.46 -7.61 27.43
C ASP A 646 -13.90 -8.57 26.37
N ARG A 647 -14.40 -9.81 26.38
CA ARG A 647 -13.93 -10.87 25.48
C ARG A 647 -14.36 -10.67 24.04
N GLN A 648 -15.37 -9.83 23.76
CA GLN A 648 -15.79 -9.56 22.39
C GLN A 648 -14.65 -8.98 21.53
N PHE A 649 -13.75 -8.20 22.15
CA PHE A 649 -12.62 -7.63 21.43
C PHE A 649 -11.57 -8.69 21.10
N LEU A 650 -11.37 -9.68 21.97
CA LEU A 650 -10.49 -10.80 21.65
C LEU A 650 -11.07 -11.68 20.54
N GLU A 651 -12.38 -11.90 20.52
CA GLU A 651 -13.06 -12.54 19.39
C GLU A 651 -12.88 -11.73 18.10
N CYS A 652 -13.06 -10.40 18.18
CA CYS A 652 -12.84 -9.49 17.06
C CYS A 652 -11.41 -9.56 16.52
N ALA A 653 -10.40 -9.66 17.39
CA ALA A 653 -9.00 -9.81 16.99
C ALA A 653 -8.80 -11.02 16.05
N LYS A 654 -9.49 -12.14 16.32
CA LYS A 654 -9.44 -13.34 15.48
C LYS A 654 -10.20 -13.20 14.16
N LEU A 655 -11.19 -12.30 14.07
CA LEU A 655 -11.88 -12.04 12.79
C LEU A 655 -10.96 -11.35 11.76
N PHE A 656 -9.85 -10.77 12.21
CA PHE A 656 -8.79 -10.21 11.37
C PHE A 656 -7.74 -11.23 10.92
N ASP A 657 -7.85 -12.50 11.31
CA ASP A 657 -6.85 -13.51 10.93
C ASP A 657 -6.72 -13.61 9.41
N ASN A 658 -5.51 -13.35 8.91
CA ASN A 658 -5.20 -13.48 7.49
C ASN A 658 -4.91 -14.95 7.19
N ILE A 659 -5.98 -15.72 7.02
CA ILE A 659 -5.94 -17.18 6.90
C ILE A 659 -4.91 -17.66 5.87
N ASN A 660 -4.84 -17.03 4.70
CA ASN A 660 -3.90 -17.42 3.64
C ASN A 660 -2.42 -17.19 4.01
N VAL A 661 -2.12 -16.21 4.86
CA VAL A 661 -0.75 -15.91 5.30
C VAL A 661 -0.42 -16.75 6.54
N PHE A 662 -1.32 -16.77 7.52
CA PHE A 662 -1.10 -17.41 8.82
C PHE A 662 -1.15 -18.93 8.72
N TYR A 663 -2.12 -19.46 7.98
CA TYR A 663 -2.44 -20.89 7.94
C TYR A 663 -2.46 -21.49 6.52
N GLY A 664 -2.22 -20.68 5.49
CA GLY A 664 -2.17 -21.07 4.08
C GLY A 664 -3.53 -21.32 3.43
N ASN A 665 -4.49 -21.87 4.15
CA ASN A 665 -5.86 -22.12 3.67
C ASN A 665 -6.87 -22.18 4.84
N ALA A 666 -8.16 -22.30 4.51
CA ALA A 666 -9.26 -22.34 5.48
C ALA A 666 -9.23 -23.56 6.42
N ASP A 667 -8.60 -24.66 6.00
CA ASP A 667 -8.45 -25.89 6.79
C ASP A 667 -7.21 -25.85 7.72
N HIS A 668 -6.46 -24.75 7.68
CA HIS A 668 -5.25 -24.51 8.45
C HIS A 668 -4.17 -25.59 8.27
N GLU A 669 -4.03 -26.09 7.05
CA GLU A 669 -3.12 -27.18 6.73
C GLU A 669 -1.66 -26.73 6.63
N HIS A 670 -1.43 -25.41 6.52
CA HIS A 670 -0.18 -24.86 6.02
C HIS A 670 0.24 -23.54 6.73
N GLY A 671 1.06 -22.70 6.08
CA GLY A 671 1.30 -21.31 6.44
C GLY A 671 2.43 -21.05 7.43
N LEU A 672 2.53 -19.79 7.87
CA LEU A 672 3.52 -19.37 8.88
C LEU A 672 3.37 -20.17 10.18
N ALA A 673 2.16 -20.59 10.56
CA ALA A 673 1.93 -21.45 11.73
C ALA A 673 2.69 -22.79 11.66
N LYS A 674 3.02 -23.26 10.44
CA LYS A 674 3.74 -24.51 10.17
C LYS A 674 5.12 -24.27 9.54
N ASN A 675 5.68 -23.08 9.77
CA ASN A 675 7.01 -22.65 9.33
C ASN A 675 7.17 -22.63 7.80
N VAL A 676 6.11 -22.26 7.08
CA VAL A 676 6.20 -22.14 5.63
C VAL A 676 6.04 -20.69 5.19
N ASP A 677 6.93 -20.31 4.27
CA ASP A 677 7.08 -18.97 3.75
C ASP A 677 5.95 -18.62 2.78
N THR A 678 4.87 -18.08 3.34
CA THR A 678 3.73 -17.55 2.60
C THR A 678 3.88 -16.05 2.31
N ILE A 679 5.00 -15.39 2.62
CA ILE A 679 5.16 -13.93 2.48
C ILE A 679 5.79 -13.48 1.17
N ARG A 680 6.26 -14.44 0.38
CA ARG A 680 6.81 -14.28 -0.98
C ARG A 680 6.03 -13.29 -1.84
N GLY A 681 6.71 -12.24 -2.30
CA GLY A 681 6.14 -11.24 -3.20
C GLY A 681 5.06 -10.33 -2.59
N LYS A 682 4.73 -10.49 -1.29
CA LYS A 682 3.67 -9.71 -0.64
C LYS A 682 4.20 -8.34 -0.21
N HIS A 683 3.28 -7.37 -0.14
CA HIS A 683 3.57 -6.04 0.42
C HIS A 683 4.01 -6.19 1.88
N ALA A 684 5.23 -5.78 2.20
CA ALA A 684 5.85 -6.07 3.48
C ALA A 684 5.10 -5.38 4.64
N ASN A 685 4.93 -4.06 4.56
CA ASN A 685 4.29 -3.31 5.65
C ASN A 685 2.79 -3.60 5.84
N GLN A 686 2.08 -4.08 4.81
CA GLN A 686 0.71 -4.58 4.97
C GLN A 686 0.64 -5.77 5.93
N HIS A 687 1.69 -6.62 5.95
CA HIS A 687 1.68 -7.91 6.65
C HIS A 687 2.42 -7.88 8.00
N ILE A 688 3.54 -7.15 8.14
CA ILE A 688 4.33 -7.14 9.40
C ILE A 688 3.47 -6.78 10.64
N PRO A 689 2.60 -5.75 10.63
CA PRO A 689 1.76 -5.42 11.79
C PRO A 689 0.77 -6.53 12.17
N GLN A 690 0.31 -7.32 11.20
CA GLN A 690 -0.59 -8.45 11.44
C GLN A 690 0.08 -9.51 12.33
N ILE A 691 1.40 -9.68 12.15
CA ILE A 691 2.23 -10.62 12.92
C ILE A 691 2.42 -10.15 14.36
N THR A 692 2.61 -8.84 14.56
CA THR A 692 2.60 -8.22 15.89
C THR A 692 1.27 -8.50 16.60
N GLY A 693 0.16 -8.35 15.88
CA GLY A 693 -1.16 -8.67 16.43
C GLY A 693 -1.39 -10.16 16.71
N ALA A 694 -0.82 -11.07 15.91
CA ALA A 694 -0.84 -12.50 16.23
C ALA A 694 -0.17 -12.76 17.59
N LEU A 695 1.00 -12.18 17.84
CA LEU A 695 1.69 -12.32 19.13
C LEU A 695 0.92 -11.72 20.30
N GLU A 696 0.23 -10.59 20.11
CA GLU A 696 -0.66 -10.02 21.13
C GLU A 696 -1.93 -10.86 21.35
N THR A 697 -2.47 -11.51 20.33
CA THR A 697 -3.56 -12.51 20.50
C THR A 697 -3.05 -13.73 21.26
N TYR A 698 -1.84 -14.20 21.00
CA TYR A 698 -1.20 -15.27 21.77
C TYR A 698 -1.09 -14.91 23.25
N ARG A 699 -0.66 -13.69 23.56
CA ARG A 699 -0.56 -13.20 24.95
C ARG A 699 -1.85 -13.37 25.75
N ASP A 700 -3.01 -13.23 25.09
CA ASP A 700 -4.32 -13.26 25.75
C ASP A 700 -5.03 -14.63 25.70
N THR A 701 -4.66 -15.47 24.72
CA THR A 701 -5.31 -16.77 24.45
C THR A 701 -4.46 -17.97 24.86
N LEU A 702 -3.13 -17.83 24.81
CA LEU A 702 -2.15 -18.93 24.85
C LEU A 702 -2.32 -19.95 23.70
N GLU A 703 -3.03 -19.59 22.63
CA GLU A 703 -3.19 -20.44 21.45
C GLU A 703 -1.88 -20.48 20.66
N PHE A 704 -1.15 -21.59 20.83
CA PHE A 704 0.22 -21.73 20.35
C PHE A 704 0.46 -21.40 18.87
N PRO A 705 -0.45 -21.69 17.92
CA PRO A 705 -0.25 -21.31 16.52
C PRO A 705 0.04 -19.82 16.31
N TYR A 706 -0.53 -18.92 17.12
CA TYR A 706 -0.24 -17.49 17.02
C TYR A 706 1.19 -17.12 17.39
N TYR A 707 1.76 -17.76 18.43
CA TYR A 707 3.18 -17.60 18.75
C TYR A 707 4.04 -18.09 17.59
N GLN A 708 3.71 -19.27 17.04
CA GLN A 708 4.47 -19.85 15.94
C GLN A 708 4.44 -18.97 14.68
N ILE A 709 3.31 -18.33 14.37
CA ILE A 709 3.22 -17.37 13.28
C ILE A 709 4.23 -16.25 13.46
N ALA A 710 4.31 -15.67 14.66
CA ALA A 710 5.24 -14.58 14.97
C ALA A 710 6.71 -15.00 14.92
N ASP A 711 7.04 -16.10 15.59
CA ASP A 711 8.40 -16.63 15.66
C ASP A 711 8.92 -17.11 14.29
N ASN A 712 8.12 -17.89 13.56
CA ASN A 712 8.49 -18.34 12.21
C ASN A 712 8.60 -17.18 11.24
N PHE A 713 7.68 -16.20 11.27
CA PHE A 713 7.78 -15.02 10.44
C PHE A 713 9.07 -14.26 10.70
N TRP A 714 9.41 -14.02 11.98
CA TRP A 714 10.62 -13.27 12.32
C TRP A 714 11.86 -13.99 11.81
N ASN A 715 11.94 -15.30 12.05
CA ASN A 715 13.02 -16.14 11.56
C ASN A 715 13.13 -16.12 10.03
N ILE A 716 12.03 -16.29 9.29
CA ILE A 716 12.04 -16.26 7.82
C ILE A 716 12.53 -14.88 7.32
N VAL A 717 12.01 -13.80 7.90
CA VAL A 717 12.32 -12.43 7.45
C VAL A 717 13.77 -12.05 7.70
N THR A 718 14.30 -12.26 8.91
CA THR A 718 15.70 -11.90 9.24
C THR A 718 16.70 -12.66 8.40
N HIS A 719 16.40 -13.91 8.07
CA HIS A 719 17.36 -14.76 7.38
C HIS A 719 17.27 -14.66 5.87
N SER A 720 16.08 -14.50 5.29
CA SER A 720 15.88 -14.62 3.84
C SER A 720 15.52 -13.31 3.12
N TYR A 721 15.11 -12.27 3.85
CA TYR A 721 14.55 -11.05 3.26
C TYR A 721 15.18 -9.73 3.74
N MET A 722 16.04 -9.78 4.75
CA MET A 722 16.59 -8.60 5.40
C MET A 722 17.92 -8.16 4.78
N TYR A 723 18.03 -6.86 4.49
CA TYR A 723 19.28 -6.22 4.09
C TYR A 723 20.19 -5.97 5.30
N SER A 724 21.48 -5.72 5.05
CA SER A 724 22.48 -5.50 6.10
C SER A 724 22.16 -4.36 7.09
N ILE A 725 21.33 -3.39 6.70
CA ILE A 725 20.88 -2.28 7.55
C ILE A 725 19.66 -2.62 8.42
N GLY A 726 19.13 -3.85 8.34
CA GLY A 726 17.97 -4.31 9.10
C GLY A 726 16.61 -4.10 8.42
N GLY A 727 16.57 -3.44 7.26
CA GLY A 727 15.34 -3.21 6.50
C GLY A 727 14.97 -4.38 5.59
N VAL A 728 13.73 -4.33 5.07
CA VAL A 728 13.16 -5.30 4.13
C VAL A 728 12.39 -4.57 3.02
N ALA A 729 11.90 -5.33 2.03
CA ALA A 729 11.25 -4.83 0.81
C ALA A 729 12.22 -4.17 -0.20
N GLY A 730 11.76 -4.01 -1.44
CA GLY A 730 12.60 -3.56 -2.56
C GLY A 730 12.69 -4.58 -3.69
N ALA A 731 11.64 -5.37 -3.90
CA ALA A 731 11.66 -6.44 -4.87
C ALA A 731 11.67 -5.92 -6.32
N ARG A 732 12.52 -6.50 -7.17
CA ARG A 732 12.42 -6.41 -8.63
C ARG A 732 11.47 -7.46 -9.22
N ASN A 733 11.26 -8.56 -8.49
CA ASN A 733 10.28 -9.57 -8.81
C ASN A 733 9.42 -9.91 -7.58
N PRO A 734 8.16 -9.44 -7.48
CA PRO A 734 7.52 -8.46 -8.37
C PRO A 734 8.26 -7.10 -8.32
N ASN A 735 8.16 -6.26 -9.35
CA ASN A 735 8.85 -4.96 -9.36
C ASN A 735 8.10 -3.94 -8.49
N ASN A 736 8.31 -4.01 -7.18
CA ASN A 736 7.68 -3.13 -6.19
C ASN A 736 8.61 -2.88 -5.00
N ALA A 737 8.87 -1.60 -4.70
CA ALA A 737 9.71 -1.15 -3.60
C ALA A 737 9.18 -1.57 -2.22
N GLU A 738 7.89 -1.86 -2.11
CA GLU A 738 7.17 -2.16 -0.86
C GLU A 738 6.95 -3.67 -0.67
N CYS A 739 7.34 -4.52 -1.62
CA CYS A 739 7.15 -5.96 -1.55
C CYS A 739 8.43 -6.72 -1.15
N PHE A 740 8.24 -7.84 -0.43
CA PHE A 740 9.24 -8.90 -0.31
C PHE A 740 9.59 -9.49 -1.68
N THR A 741 10.78 -10.07 -1.82
CA THR A 741 11.14 -10.81 -3.04
C THR A 741 10.25 -12.03 -3.23
N ALA A 742 9.97 -12.41 -4.48
CA ALA A 742 9.16 -13.60 -4.78
C ALA A 742 9.87 -14.89 -4.36
N GLU A 743 11.21 -14.92 -4.44
CA GLU A 743 12.02 -16.03 -3.96
C GLU A 743 12.83 -15.57 -2.72
N PRO A 744 12.81 -16.33 -1.62
CA PRO A 744 13.65 -16.06 -0.45
C PRO A 744 15.12 -16.24 -0.81
N ASP A 745 16.04 -15.64 -0.03
CA ASP A 745 17.49 -15.81 -0.21
C ASP A 745 18.03 -15.26 -1.54
N THR A 746 17.26 -14.44 -2.24
CA THR A 746 17.61 -13.89 -3.56
C THR A 746 17.85 -12.39 -3.59
N LEU A 747 18.08 -11.71 -2.45
CA LEU A 747 18.25 -10.24 -2.43
C LEU A 747 19.32 -9.76 -3.43
N TRP A 748 20.41 -10.53 -3.58
CA TRP A 748 21.45 -10.27 -4.55
C TRP A 748 20.98 -10.53 -6.00
N GLU A 749 20.49 -11.74 -6.29
CA GLU A 749 20.10 -12.17 -7.64
C GLU A 749 18.87 -11.43 -8.18
N ASN A 750 17.93 -11.10 -7.30
CA ASN A 750 16.74 -10.32 -7.61
C ASN A 750 17.12 -8.89 -8.04
N GLY A 751 18.16 -8.33 -7.43
CA GLY A 751 18.54 -6.93 -7.58
C GLY A 751 17.53 -5.98 -6.92
N PHE A 752 17.77 -4.68 -7.07
CA PHE A 752 16.95 -3.63 -6.46
C PHE A 752 15.77 -3.22 -7.35
N ALA A 753 14.63 -2.91 -6.71
CA ALA A 753 13.52 -2.25 -7.39
C ALA A 753 13.91 -0.83 -7.83
N ASN A 754 13.38 -0.37 -8.97
CA ASN A 754 13.63 1.00 -9.44
C ASN A 754 13.04 2.08 -8.50
N GLY A 755 12.04 1.73 -7.69
CA GLY A 755 11.33 2.65 -6.79
C GLY A 755 11.94 2.79 -5.40
N GLY A 756 13.08 2.14 -5.13
CA GLY A 756 13.74 2.10 -3.82
C GLY A 756 13.62 0.75 -3.12
N GLN A 757 14.20 0.68 -1.92
CA GLN A 757 14.24 -0.50 -1.06
C GLN A 757 14.22 -0.04 0.41
N ASN A 758 13.96 -0.97 1.34
CA ASN A 758 14.00 -0.69 2.78
C ASN A 758 13.00 0.38 3.23
N GLU A 759 11.70 0.18 2.96
CA GLU A 759 10.65 1.05 3.48
C GLU A 759 10.76 1.19 5.01
N THR A 760 10.80 2.44 5.51
CA THR A 760 11.05 2.71 6.94
C THR A 760 9.96 2.12 7.85
N CYS A 761 8.70 2.10 7.41
CA CYS A 761 7.60 1.50 8.17
C CYS A 761 7.84 0.02 8.46
N CYS A 762 8.41 -0.71 7.50
CA CYS A 762 8.74 -2.12 7.69
C CYS A 762 9.75 -2.30 8.83
N THR A 763 10.81 -1.48 8.85
CA THR A 763 11.83 -1.54 9.92
C THR A 763 11.23 -1.20 11.29
N TYR A 764 10.40 -0.17 11.37
CA TYR A 764 9.69 0.20 12.60
C TYR A 764 8.85 -0.96 13.15
N ASN A 765 8.05 -1.61 12.29
CA ASN A 765 7.18 -2.70 12.72
C ASN A 765 7.97 -3.98 13.03
N LEU A 766 9.09 -4.24 12.35
CA LEU A 766 9.98 -5.35 12.71
C LEU A 766 10.64 -5.12 14.08
N LEU A 767 11.10 -3.91 14.38
CA LEU A 767 11.63 -3.58 15.72
C LEU A 767 10.55 -3.71 16.81
N LYS A 768 9.30 -3.38 16.49
CA LYS A 768 8.17 -3.58 17.40
C LYS A 768 7.94 -5.08 17.68
N LEU A 769 7.94 -5.91 16.64
CA LEU A 769 7.80 -7.36 16.74
C LEU A 769 8.96 -7.99 17.52
N ASP A 770 10.20 -7.64 17.17
CA ASP A 770 11.43 -8.13 17.82
C ASP A 770 11.42 -7.84 19.33
N ARG A 771 11.08 -6.59 19.71
CA ARG A 771 10.90 -6.22 21.12
C ARG A 771 9.84 -7.07 21.83
N GLN A 772 8.72 -7.38 21.17
CA GLN A 772 7.67 -8.19 21.78
C GLN A 772 8.08 -9.67 21.91
N LEU A 773 8.75 -10.24 20.91
CA LEU A 773 9.28 -11.60 20.97
C LEU A 773 10.33 -11.74 22.08
N PHE A 774 11.20 -10.75 22.26
CA PHE A 774 12.19 -10.71 23.34
C PHE A 774 11.56 -10.85 24.74
N MET A 775 10.28 -10.55 24.90
CA MET A 775 9.59 -10.65 26.19
C MET A 775 9.23 -12.09 26.59
N PHE A 776 9.37 -13.06 25.69
CA PHE A 776 9.03 -14.46 25.92
C PHE A 776 10.27 -15.33 26.13
N ASP A 777 10.09 -16.45 26.85
CA ASP A 777 11.07 -17.53 26.99
C ASP A 777 11.21 -18.26 25.63
N GLN A 778 12.28 -17.90 24.88
CA GLN A 778 12.51 -18.34 23.51
C GLN A 778 13.25 -19.68 23.40
#